data_AF-A0A356P891-F1
#
_entry.id   AF-A0A356P891-F1
#
_cell.length_a   1.000
_cell.length_b   1.000
_cell.length_c   1.000
_cell.angle_alpha   90.00
_cell.angle_beta   90.00
_cell.angle_gamma   90.00
#
_symmetry.space_group_name_H-M   'P 1'
#
loop_
_entity.id
_entity.type
_entity.pdbx_description
1 polymer ?
#
loop_
_entity_poly.entity_id
_entity_poly.type
_entity_poly.pdbx_seq_one_letter_code
_entity_poly.pdbx_strand_id
1 'polypeptide(L)'
;MEQDELKKQEDKCTQESPPACTAGCPIHVDARKLMQDLQKQDLKSALKTLNKKQPFPGIIGRICDHPCEDKCIRKDVGTSIAISALERFCVQNQTGTMKAGIVPPKIQTVAVVGSGLRGLTAAYDLAKKGYKVSLFEKVNRLGGNLWSFPEDQLPPEVIVEELSVLNRLNVQIELNTEITCQDLAKLQEDYQVVYLGLAEKSNEVLGLLGEQAYVDPVTCATQIPGLFSGAFSGHDSPIRSVADGRKAAVSIDRYLQGVSLTAARIGEGTYETKLYVNTKGFTSLPVVTMSHKTEGYTPEEAVQEASRCLNCQCLECVKGCKYMEHYGSYPKNYLRQIYNNDTIVMGIRHGNKMINSCSLCGQCAVICPQGLDLGQACKATRESMVTKGKMPPSAHDFALRDMAFNNSEEFAMTRHQPGHNSSKYVFFPGCQLSASSPEHVEKVYAYLTEKLPGGVGLMLRCCGAPADWAGDQDLFQNSLKVLMAEWESLGKPQIIVACSTCHSMFKDRFLEVISLWELMDHLELPVQGDGSSTTSTPNSGSESESRIRTGKLAVQDACTTRHEPVIHDAVRRILTKLGYEVEELPYNKELTKCCGFGGLTSFVNPELGKEIVEDRISESTTDYVAYCAMCRDNFAAQGKRTFHLLDLIFGTNLEEAANRPKVGISYRQENRAKLKRKLLHSLWKEAPQEKEGAYRTIKLLLNDKVEQIMEDRLILREDIQQVIELAERTGIKFINPDNGHSLAHFRPVKVTYWVEYNTQEQGLEVLNVYSHRMEILEDGHE
;
A
#
# COMPACT_ATOMS: atom_id res chain seq x y z
N MET A 1 9.72 -4.42 -16.44
CA MET A 1 8.91 -3.19 -16.63
C MET A 1 9.78 -2.17 -17.34
N GLU A 2 9.33 -1.62 -18.47
CA GLU A 2 10.06 -0.56 -19.19
C GLU A 2 10.02 0.77 -18.44
N GLN A 3 10.98 1.67 -18.72
CA GLN A 3 11.08 2.97 -18.04
C GLN A 3 9.84 3.85 -18.24
N ASP A 4 9.23 3.83 -19.42
CA ASP A 4 8.01 4.59 -19.72
C ASP A 4 6.80 4.06 -18.94
N GLU A 5 6.72 2.73 -18.76
CA GLU A 5 5.66 2.09 -17.98
C GLU A 5 5.81 2.42 -16.49
N LEU A 6 7.04 2.42 -15.96
CA LEU A 6 7.34 2.89 -14.61
C LEU A 6 6.81 4.32 -14.42
N LYS A 7 7.15 5.23 -15.33
CA LYS A 7 6.76 6.64 -15.22
C LYS A 7 5.24 6.82 -15.21
N LYS A 8 4.51 6.08 -16.06
CA LYS A 8 3.03 6.08 -16.06
C LYS A 8 2.46 5.62 -14.72
N GLN A 9 3.03 4.58 -14.10
CA GLN A 9 2.56 4.12 -12.78
C GLN A 9 2.96 5.08 -11.66
N GLU A 10 4.14 5.69 -11.72
CA GLU A 10 4.58 6.74 -10.79
C GLU A 10 3.64 7.95 -10.82
N ASP A 11 3.19 8.37 -12.01
CA ASP A 11 2.33 9.53 -12.20
C ASP A 11 0.91 9.35 -11.64
N LYS A 12 0.47 8.11 -11.41
CA LYS A 12 -0.79 7.80 -10.67
C LYS A 12 -0.69 8.11 -9.18
N CYS A 13 0.51 8.06 -8.59
CA CYS A 13 0.68 8.30 -7.17
C CYS A 13 0.73 9.79 -6.85
N THR A 14 -0.27 10.27 -6.12
CA THR A 14 -0.38 11.71 -5.83
C THR A 14 0.37 12.14 -4.56
N GLN A 15 0.96 11.22 -3.80
CA GLN A 15 1.54 11.48 -2.47
C GLN A 15 2.68 12.53 -2.46
N GLU A 16 3.46 12.61 -3.54
CA GLU A 16 4.53 13.61 -3.68
C GLU A 16 4.01 15.00 -4.14
N SER A 17 2.72 15.11 -4.49
CA SER A 17 2.12 16.41 -4.83
C SER A 17 1.98 17.27 -3.57
N PRO A 18 2.18 18.60 -3.66
CA PRO A 18 2.11 19.46 -2.48
C PRO A 18 0.68 19.54 -1.93
N PRO A 19 0.50 19.75 -0.62
CA PRO A 19 -0.81 20.07 -0.06
C PRO A 19 -1.44 21.30 -0.72
N ALA A 20 -2.77 21.36 -0.74
CA ALA A 20 -3.51 22.44 -1.40
C ALA A 20 -3.16 23.83 -0.86
N CYS A 21 -2.89 23.96 0.45
CA CYS A 21 -2.41 25.22 1.04
C CYS A 21 -1.03 25.66 0.51
N THR A 22 -0.11 24.72 0.25
CA THR A 22 1.20 25.01 -0.36
C THR A 22 1.08 25.33 -1.84
N ALA A 23 0.25 24.58 -2.58
CA ALA A 23 -0.02 24.86 -4.00
C ALA A 23 -0.79 26.18 -4.20
N GLY A 24 -1.62 26.56 -3.23
CA GLY A 24 -2.37 27.82 -3.19
C GLY A 24 -1.57 29.03 -2.70
N CYS A 25 -0.40 28.83 -2.09
CA CYS A 25 0.50 29.92 -1.73
C CYS A 25 1.31 30.36 -2.96
N PRO A 26 1.26 31.64 -3.39
CA PRO A 26 2.01 32.11 -4.58
C PRO A 26 3.53 31.92 -4.52
N ILE A 27 4.08 31.75 -3.31
CA ILE A 27 5.51 31.49 -3.09
C ILE A 27 5.78 30.09 -2.50
N HIS A 28 4.75 29.24 -2.41
CA HIS A 28 4.83 27.85 -1.97
C HIS A 28 5.44 27.63 -0.58
N VAL A 29 4.98 28.37 0.43
CA VAL A 29 5.28 28.07 1.84
C VAL A 29 4.75 26.66 2.18
N ASP A 30 5.58 25.85 2.84
CA ASP A 30 5.20 24.51 3.31
C ASP A 30 4.38 24.64 4.61
N ALA A 31 3.12 25.06 4.48
CA ALA A 31 2.21 25.24 5.60
C ALA A 31 2.01 23.92 6.37
N ARG A 32 2.03 22.76 5.71
CA ARG A 32 1.92 21.46 6.39
C ARG A 32 3.10 21.23 7.34
N LYS A 33 4.33 21.48 6.89
CA LYS A 33 5.52 21.39 7.74
C LYS A 33 5.49 22.41 8.88
N LEU A 34 5.04 23.65 8.60
CA LEU A 34 4.85 24.67 9.63
C LEU A 34 3.92 24.18 10.74
N MET A 35 2.77 23.58 10.39
CA MET A 35 1.83 23.04 11.39
C MET A 35 2.48 21.94 12.23
N GLN A 36 3.24 21.02 11.62
CA GLN A 36 3.94 19.96 12.34
C GLN A 36 5.00 20.50 13.32
N ASP A 37 5.68 21.59 12.95
CA ASP A 37 6.66 22.24 13.82
C ASP A 37 5.97 22.92 15.01
N LEU A 38 4.88 23.64 14.77
CA LEU A 38 4.11 24.32 15.81
C LEU A 38 3.45 23.33 16.78
N GLN A 39 2.92 22.20 16.30
CA GLN A 39 2.41 21.10 17.15
C GLN A 39 3.47 20.57 18.11
N LYS A 40 4.75 20.57 17.69
CA LYS A 40 5.89 20.15 18.50
C LYS A 40 6.53 21.29 19.29
N GLN A 41 5.96 22.50 19.21
CA GLN A 41 6.50 23.73 19.79
C GLN A 41 7.93 24.08 19.31
N ASP A 42 8.33 23.58 18.13
CA ASP A 42 9.65 23.84 17.53
C ASP A 42 9.59 25.12 16.68
N LEU A 43 9.54 26.27 17.34
CA LEU A 43 9.47 27.58 16.69
C LEU A 43 10.69 27.87 15.81
N LYS A 44 11.85 27.29 16.14
CA LYS A 44 13.07 27.44 15.34
C LYS A 44 12.94 26.74 14.00
N SER A 45 12.43 25.50 13.98
CA SER A 45 12.15 24.76 12.75
C SER A 45 11.01 25.41 11.96
N ALA A 46 9.96 25.90 12.64
CA ALA A 46 8.88 26.66 12.03
C ALA A 46 9.38 27.92 11.29
N LEU A 47 10.17 28.77 11.97
CA LEU A 47 10.77 29.97 11.39
C LEU A 47 11.72 29.62 10.23
N LYS A 48 12.47 28.51 10.34
CA LYS A 48 13.31 28.00 9.23
C LYS A 48 12.45 27.61 8.02
N THR A 49 11.27 27.03 8.23
CA THR A 49 10.33 26.68 7.16
C THR A 49 9.84 27.93 6.43
N LEU A 50 9.48 29.00 7.16
CA LEU A 50 9.10 30.29 6.57
C LEU A 50 10.25 30.91 5.77
N ASN A 51 11.43 31.01 6.39
CA ASN A 51 12.64 31.59 5.79
C ASN A 51 13.12 30.92 4.50
N LYS A 52 12.75 29.66 4.25
CA LYS A 52 13.05 28.98 2.97
C LYS A 52 12.34 29.64 1.79
N LYS A 53 11.19 30.29 2.02
CA LYS A 53 10.31 30.81 0.97
C LYS A 53 10.01 32.30 1.14
N GLN A 54 9.89 32.83 2.35
CA GLN A 54 9.60 34.24 2.60
C GLN A 54 10.91 35.05 2.66
N PRO A 55 11.11 36.10 1.83
CA PRO A 55 12.29 36.96 1.88
C PRO A 55 12.34 37.85 3.12
N PHE A 56 11.18 38.21 3.66
CA PHE A 56 11.00 39.04 4.86
C PHE A 56 9.89 38.45 5.73
N PRO A 57 10.12 37.31 6.43
CA PRO A 57 9.08 36.61 7.19
C PRO A 57 8.43 37.49 8.26
N GLY A 58 9.18 38.39 8.91
CA GLY A 58 8.64 39.32 9.91
C GLY A 58 7.59 40.26 9.33
N ILE A 59 7.78 40.71 8.09
CA ILE A 59 6.81 41.54 7.37
C ILE A 59 5.68 40.65 6.84
N ILE A 60 6.01 39.63 6.04
CA ILE A 60 5.05 38.81 5.29
C ILE A 60 4.10 38.06 6.23
N GLY A 61 4.60 37.48 7.32
CA GLY A 61 3.79 36.77 8.31
C GLY A 61 2.74 37.64 9.00
N ARG A 62 2.84 38.98 8.91
CA ARG A 62 1.90 39.94 9.50
C ARG A 62 0.87 40.50 8.50
N ILE A 63 1.24 40.63 7.23
CA ILE A 63 0.41 41.32 6.22
C ILE A 63 -0.11 40.42 5.10
N CYS A 64 0.23 39.14 5.09
CA CYS A 64 -0.22 38.19 4.06
C CYS A 64 -1.76 38.14 3.96
N ASP A 65 -2.28 38.21 2.74
CA ASP A 65 -3.68 38.04 2.35
C ASP A 65 -4.11 36.55 2.28
N HIS A 66 -3.25 35.63 2.74
CA HIS A 66 -3.56 34.24 3.08
C HIS A 66 -4.39 33.41 2.07
N PRO A 67 -4.08 33.44 0.75
CA PRO A 67 -4.77 32.62 -0.25
C PRO A 67 -4.61 31.10 -0.03
N CYS A 68 -3.65 30.69 0.81
CA CYS A 68 -3.47 29.31 1.22
C CYS A 68 -4.63 28.78 2.08
N GLU A 69 -5.32 29.65 2.83
CA GLU A 69 -6.45 29.28 3.69
C GLU A 69 -7.72 28.99 2.86
N ASP A 70 -7.92 29.72 1.76
CA ASP A 70 -9.00 29.48 0.79
C ASP A 70 -8.92 28.09 0.15
N LYS A 71 -7.70 27.57 0.03
CA LYS A 71 -7.42 26.24 -0.55
C LYS A 71 -7.30 25.13 0.51
N CYS A 72 -7.43 25.44 1.79
CA CYS A 72 -7.27 24.46 2.86
C CYS A 72 -8.39 23.40 2.81
N ILE A 73 -8.03 22.13 2.61
CA ILE A 73 -8.99 21.00 2.57
C ILE A 73 -9.77 20.83 3.88
N ARG A 74 -9.25 21.34 5.00
CA ARG A 74 -9.96 21.27 6.29
C ARG A 74 -11.32 21.97 6.27
N LYS A 75 -11.51 22.98 5.41
CA LYS A 75 -12.81 23.67 5.26
C LYS A 75 -13.96 22.73 4.84
N ASP A 76 -13.64 21.59 4.21
CA ASP A 76 -14.63 20.60 3.80
C ASP A 76 -15.19 19.83 5.02
N VAL A 77 -14.49 19.90 6.17
CA VAL A 77 -14.83 19.27 7.46
C VAL A 77 -14.67 20.27 8.60
N GLY A 78 -15.22 21.47 8.46
CA GLY A 78 -15.19 22.53 9.47
C GLY A 78 -14.69 23.85 8.90
N THR A 79 -13.72 24.48 9.56
CA THR A 79 -13.08 25.71 9.06
C THR A 79 -11.63 25.47 8.69
N SER A 80 -11.10 26.31 7.79
CA SER A 80 -9.68 26.33 7.46
C SER A 80 -8.79 26.49 8.70
N ILE A 81 -7.54 26.09 8.55
CA ILE A 81 -6.49 26.45 9.51
C ILE A 81 -6.19 27.93 9.34
N ALA A 82 -6.08 28.68 10.45
CA ALA A 82 -5.66 30.07 10.49
C ALA A 82 -4.13 30.17 10.29
N ILE A 83 -3.66 29.80 9.09
CA ILE A 83 -2.24 29.73 8.73
C ILE A 83 -1.57 31.09 8.93
N SER A 84 -2.20 32.20 8.52
CA SER A 84 -1.64 33.54 8.67
C SER A 84 -1.44 33.93 10.14
N ALA A 85 -2.40 33.60 11.01
CA ALA A 85 -2.25 33.87 12.44
C ALA A 85 -1.12 33.04 13.06
N LEU A 86 -0.92 31.81 12.59
CA LEU A 86 0.18 30.94 13.01
C LEU A 86 1.54 31.39 12.46
N GLU A 87 1.59 31.90 11.22
CA GLU A 87 2.78 32.56 10.68
C GLU A 87 3.14 33.78 11.52
N ARG A 88 2.17 34.65 11.82
CA ARG A 88 2.33 35.83 12.69
C ARG A 88 2.87 35.43 14.07
N PHE A 89 2.25 34.44 14.71
CA PHE A 89 2.69 33.91 16.00
C PHE A 89 4.16 33.45 15.95
N CYS A 90 4.53 32.70 14.90
CA CYS A 90 5.89 32.20 14.72
C CYS A 90 6.91 33.34 14.62
N VAL A 91 6.62 34.39 13.85
CA VAL A 91 7.56 35.51 13.62
C VAL A 91 7.53 36.57 14.72
N GLN A 92 6.55 36.53 15.64
CA GLN A 92 6.54 37.33 16.87
C GLN A 92 7.36 36.68 17.98
N ASN A 93 7.25 35.35 18.12
CA ASN A 93 7.80 34.63 19.28
C ASN A 93 9.17 33.97 19.02
N GLN A 94 9.64 33.98 17.77
CA GLN A 94 10.99 33.53 17.44
C GLN A 94 11.70 34.57 16.61
N THR A 95 12.76 35.13 17.20
CA THR A 95 13.74 35.95 16.48
C THR A 95 14.91 35.07 16.08
N GLY A 96 15.45 35.29 14.88
CA GLY A 96 16.61 34.55 14.42
C GLY A 96 17.02 35.03 13.04
N THR A 97 18.16 35.72 12.97
CA THR A 97 18.73 36.10 11.69
C THR A 97 19.24 34.84 10.99
N MET A 98 18.69 34.52 9.82
CA MET A 98 19.34 33.55 8.96
C MET A 98 20.74 34.06 8.63
N LYS A 99 21.75 33.24 8.91
CA LYS A 99 23.09 33.47 8.36
C LYS A 99 22.95 33.40 6.84
N ALA A 100 23.03 34.54 6.16
CA ALA A 100 23.16 34.56 4.72
C ALA A 100 24.45 33.80 4.38
N GLY A 101 24.32 32.67 3.68
CA GLY A 101 25.49 31.97 3.16
C GLY A 101 26.24 32.90 2.22
N ILE A 102 27.56 33.00 2.38
CA ILE A 102 28.38 33.79 1.46
C ILE A 102 28.37 33.05 0.12
N VAL A 103 27.67 33.62 -0.86
CA VAL A 103 27.70 33.15 -2.25
C VAL A 103 28.79 33.94 -2.98
N PRO A 104 29.63 33.31 -3.82
CA PRO A 104 30.63 34.03 -4.60
C PRO A 104 30.00 35.16 -5.42
N PRO A 105 30.58 36.37 -5.39
CA PRO A 105 30.02 37.49 -6.13
C PRO A 105 30.12 37.22 -7.64
N LYS A 106 29.04 37.54 -8.34
CA LYS A 106 28.96 37.52 -9.80
C LYS A 106 29.41 38.86 -10.37
N ILE A 107 29.87 38.86 -11.62
CA ILE A 107 30.26 40.10 -12.31
C ILE A 107 29.04 40.90 -12.78
N GLN A 108 27.91 40.21 -12.97
CA GLN A 108 26.71 40.78 -13.56
C GLN A 108 26.02 41.79 -12.64
N THR A 109 25.58 42.90 -13.23
CA THR A 109 24.99 44.05 -12.54
C THR A 109 23.49 44.17 -12.85
N VAL A 110 22.69 44.43 -11.81
CA VAL A 110 21.23 44.61 -11.91
C VAL A 110 20.81 45.89 -11.18
N ALA A 111 20.13 46.79 -11.87
CA ALA A 111 19.43 47.92 -11.26
C ALA A 111 17.98 47.53 -10.94
N VAL A 112 17.52 47.81 -9.72
CA VAL A 112 16.13 47.62 -9.29
C VAL A 112 15.55 48.99 -8.95
N VAL A 113 14.45 49.36 -9.59
CA VAL A 113 13.76 50.64 -9.38
C VAL A 113 12.51 50.42 -8.54
N GLY A 114 12.43 51.10 -7.40
CA GLY A 114 11.34 51.04 -6.43
C GLY A 114 11.56 50.02 -5.31
N SER A 115 11.36 50.44 -4.07
CA SER A 115 11.54 49.62 -2.86
C SER A 115 10.22 49.08 -2.27
N GLY A 116 9.20 48.88 -3.11
CA GLY A 116 8.02 48.10 -2.74
C GLY A 116 8.31 46.60 -2.64
N LEU A 117 7.36 45.79 -2.19
CA LEU A 117 7.55 44.33 -2.01
C LEU A 117 8.06 43.60 -3.26
N ARG A 118 7.68 44.06 -4.47
CA ARG A 118 8.20 43.54 -5.75
C ARG A 118 9.70 43.78 -5.89
N GLY A 119 10.13 45.04 -5.83
CA GLY A 119 11.54 45.43 -5.95
C GLY A 119 12.40 44.84 -4.83
N LEU A 120 11.93 44.92 -3.58
CA LEU A 120 12.63 44.34 -2.42
C LEU A 120 12.83 42.83 -2.56
N THR A 121 11.80 42.09 -3.00
CA THR A 121 11.91 40.64 -3.20
C THR A 121 12.89 40.31 -4.33
N ALA A 122 12.82 41.04 -5.44
CA ALA A 122 13.73 40.83 -6.56
C ALA A 122 15.19 41.12 -6.16
N ALA A 123 15.43 42.23 -5.48
CA ALA A 123 16.75 42.60 -4.97
C ALA A 123 17.29 41.55 -4.01
N TYR A 124 16.47 41.09 -3.06
CA TYR A 124 16.83 40.03 -2.12
C TYR A 124 17.19 38.71 -2.82
N ASP A 125 16.33 38.22 -3.72
CA ASP A 125 16.54 36.92 -4.38
C ASP A 125 17.74 36.96 -5.34
N LEU A 126 17.97 38.08 -6.04
CA LEU A 126 19.14 38.26 -6.92
C LEU A 126 20.43 38.41 -6.12
N ALA A 127 20.45 39.20 -5.05
CA ALA A 127 21.64 39.35 -4.20
C ALA A 127 22.02 38.03 -3.52
N LYS A 128 21.05 37.20 -3.11
CA LYS A 128 21.31 35.84 -2.62
C LYS A 128 21.92 34.90 -3.66
N LYS A 129 21.79 35.19 -4.95
CA LYS A 129 22.45 34.47 -6.04
C LYS A 129 23.84 35.05 -6.40
N GLY A 130 24.29 36.08 -5.67
CA GLY A 130 25.59 36.71 -5.82
C GLY A 130 25.62 37.87 -6.83
N TYR A 131 24.50 38.28 -7.40
CA TYR A 131 24.45 39.42 -8.34
C TYR A 131 24.77 40.75 -7.65
N LYS A 132 25.40 41.68 -8.37
CA LYS A 132 25.61 43.05 -7.90
C LYS A 132 24.33 43.84 -8.12
N VAL A 133 23.60 44.12 -7.04
CA VAL A 133 22.29 44.77 -7.11
C VAL A 133 22.38 46.20 -6.57
N SER A 134 21.91 47.16 -7.36
CA SER A 134 21.67 48.54 -6.93
C SER A 134 20.16 48.81 -6.91
N LEU A 135 19.63 49.22 -5.76
CA LEU A 135 18.21 49.49 -5.50
C LEU A 135 17.99 50.99 -5.38
N PHE A 136 17.19 51.56 -6.27
CA PHE A 136 16.86 52.99 -6.33
C PHE A 136 15.47 53.24 -5.76
N GLU A 137 15.35 54.19 -4.84
CA GLU A 137 14.10 54.57 -4.19
C GLU A 137 13.92 56.10 -4.20
N LYS A 138 12.74 56.55 -4.62
CA LYS A 138 12.39 57.96 -4.76
C LYS A 138 12.34 58.70 -3.43
N VAL A 139 11.96 58.03 -2.34
CA VAL A 139 11.85 58.65 -1.00
C VAL A 139 13.06 58.33 -0.10
N ASN A 140 13.10 58.95 1.08
CA ASN A 140 14.21 58.84 2.04
C ASN A 140 14.21 57.54 2.88
N ARG A 141 13.44 56.52 2.49
CA ARG A 141 13.32 55.24 3.23
C ARG A 141 12.88 54.11 2.31
N LEU A 142 13.31 52.88 2.62
CA LEU A 142 12.85 51.67 1.94
C LEU A 142 11.45 51.26 2.40
N GLY A 143 10.70 50.54 1.57
CA GLY A 143 9.50 49.81 1.98
C GLY A 143 8.22 50.19 1.25
N GLY A 144 8.21 51.25 0.44
CA GLY A 144 7.03 51.67 -0.32
C GLY A 144 5.74 51.71 0.53
N ASN A 145 4.70 50.98 0.12
CA ASN A 145 3.41 50.93 0.82
C ASN A 145 3.43 50.17 2.16
N LEU A 146 4.54 49.56 2.58
CA LEU A 146 4.61 48.90 3.89
C LEU A 146 4.31 49.87 5.04
N TRP A 147 4.62 51.15 4.88
CA TRP A 147 4.40 52.18 5.88
C TRP A 147 2.95 52.66 5.99
N SER A 148 2.04 52.18 5.13
CA SER A 148 0.60 52.51 5.24
C SER A 148 -0.18 51.48 6.05
N PHE A 149 0.44 50.36 6.46
CA PHE A 149 -0.20 49.41 7.36
C PHE A 149 -0.31 49.98 8.78
N PRO A 150 -1.40 49.68 9.51
CA PRO A 150 -1.54 50.03 10.92
C PRO A 150 -0.38 49.49 11.77
N GLU A 151 0.08 50.27 12.75
CA GLU A 151 1.23 49.91 13.61
C GLU A 151 0.99 48.64 14.43
N ASP A 152 -0.25 48.38 14.84
CA ASP A 152 -0.66 47.15 15.54
C ASP A 152 -0.66 45.90 14.63
N GLN A 153 -0.68 46.10 13.31
CA GLN A 153 -0.54 45.05 12.31
C GLN A 153 0.92 44.87 11.88
N LEU A 154 1.61 45.96 11.50
CA LEU A 154 2.99 45.96 11.03
C LEU A 154 3.78 47.09 11.70
N PRO A 155 4.48 46.82 12.81
CA PRO A 155 5.26 47.83 13.50
C PRO A 155 6.42 48.38 12.64
N PRO A 156 6.67 49.71 12.65
CA PRO A 156 7.78 50.34 11.93
C PRO A 156 9.15 49.69 12.16
N GLU A 157 9.44 49.28 13.38
CA GLU A 157 10.70 48.64 13.77
C GLU A 157 10.89 47.29 13.08
N VAL A 158 9.81 46.53 12.85
CA VAL A 158 9.86 45.25 12.13
C VAL A 158 10.22 45.49 10.67
N ILE A 159 9.69 46.55 10.05
CA ILE A 159 10.04 46.92 8.67
C ILE A 159 11.54 47.22 8.58
N VAL A 160 12.05 48.07 9.46
CA VAL A 160 13.48 48.44 9.46
C VAL A 160 14.37 47.24 9.72
N GLU A 161 14.02 46.40 10.71
CA GLU A 161 14.80 45.22 11.07
C GLU A 161 14.85 44.19 9.93
N GLU A 162 13.71 43.85 9.33
CA GLU A 162 13.64 42.85 8.26
C GLU A 162 14.36 43.31 6.99
N LEU A 163 14.23 44.59 6.64
CA LEU A 163 14.90 45.15 5.45
C LEU A 163 16.42 45.32 5.65
N SER A 164 16.93 45.29 6.88
CA SER A 164 18.38 45.31 7.17
C SER A 164 19.15 44.16 6.52
N VAL A 165 18.46 43.07 6.14
CA VAL A 165 19.07 41.94 5.43
C VAL A 165 19.67 42.35 4.08
N LEU A 166 19.14 43.39 3.42
CA LEU A 166 19.64 43.88 2.14
C LEU A 166 21.07 44.45 2.29
N ASN A 167 21.35 45.13 3.40
CA ASN A 167 22.71 45.59 3.72
C ASN A 167 23.66 44.41 3.93
N ARG A 168 23.20 43.35 4.62
CA ARG A 168 23.99 42.11 4.83
C ARG A 168 24.26 41.36 3.52
N LEU A 169 23.41 41.54 2.51
CA LEU A 169 23.56 40.98 1.18
C LEU A 169 24.33 41.92 0.23
N ASN A 170 24.88 43.05 0.73
CA ASN A 170 25.61 44.06 -0.03
C ASN A 170 24.80 44.65 -1.20
N VAL A 171 23.48 44.79 -1.04
CA VAL A 171 22.66 45.56 -1.97
C VAL A 171 23.02 47.04 -1.81
N GLN A 172 23.42 47.70 -2.90
CA GLN A 172 23.65 49.14 -2.90
C GLN A 172 22.30 49.85 -2.90
N ILE A 173 22.05 50.73 -1.95
CA ILE A 173 20.76 51.39 -1.78
C ILE A 173 20.93 52.89 -2.02
N GLU A 174 20.22 53.40 -3.01
CA GLU A 174 20.20 54.81 -3.41
C GLU A 174 18.82 55.40 -3.10
N LEU A 175 18.73 56.11 -1.98
CA LEU A 175 17.50 56.79 -1.53
C LEU A 175 17.38 58.18 -2.15
N ASN A 176 16.20 58.79 -2.07
CA ASN A 176 15.91 60.12 -2.67
C ASN A 176 16.25 60.21 -4.16
N THR A 177 16.15 59.10 -4.88
CA THR A 177 16.53 58.97 -6.29
C THR A 177 15.30 58.57 -7.10
N GLU A 178 14.63 59.56 -7.68
CA GLU A 178 13.57 59.35 -8.65
C GLU A 178 14.17 59.01 -10.02
N ILE A 179 13.71 57.92 -10.64
CA ILE A 179 14.15 57.52 -11.98
C ILE A 179 13.19 58.09 -13.01
N THR A 180 13.70 58.96 -13.88
CA THR A 180 12.97 59.47 -15.06
C THR A 180 13.25 58.63 -16.31
N CYS A 181 12.60 58.95 -17.44
CA CYS A 181 12.92 58.31 -18.73
C CYS A 181 14.40 58.45 -19.13
N GLN A 182 15.01 59.62 -18.84
CA GLN A 182 16.42 59.86 -19.17
C GLN A 182 17.33 59.04 -18.28
N ASP A 183 17.01 58.94 -16.99
CA ASP A 183 17.74 58.10 -16.04
C ASP A 183 17.61 56.62 -16.38
N LEU A 184 16.43 56.18 -16.83
CA LEU A 184 16.22 54.80 -17.27
C LEU A 184 17.15 54.42 -18.43
N ALA A 185 17.27 55.29 -19.44
CA ALA A 185 18.17 55.07 -20.56
C ALA A 185 19.63 54.95 -20.09
N LYS A 186 20.06 55.83 -19.16
CA LYS A 186 21.39 55.75 -18.54
C LYS A 186 21.58 54.46 -17.74
N LEU A 187 20.59 54.04 -16.95
CA LEU A 187 20.66 52.78 -16.20
C LEU A 187 20.81 51.57 -17.13
N GLN A 188 20.23 51.60 -18.33
CA GLN A 188 20.40 50.53 -19.33
C GLN A 188 21.81 50.50 -19.94
N GLU A 189 22.55 51.61 -19.91
CA GLU A 189 23.97 51.66 -20.31
C GLU A 189 24.89 51.18 -19.17
N ASP A 190 24.57 51.57 -17.93
CA ASP A 190 25.39 51.30 -16.74
C ASP A 190 25.18 49.87 -16.17
N TYR A 191 24.01 49.27 -16.41
CA TYR A 191 23.63 47.95 -15.89
C TYR A 191 23.24 46.98 -17.00
N GLN A 192 23.57 45.70 -16.83
CA GLN A 192 23.18 44.67 -17.80
C GLN A 192 21.68 44.39 -17.80
N VAL A 193 21.02 44.60 -16.65
CA VAL A 193 19.58 44.46 -16.50
C VAL A 193 19.03 45.58 -15.62
N VAL A 194 17.88 46.13 -16.02
CA VAL A 194 17.06 47.02 -15.20
C VAL A 194 15.73 46.34 -14.91
N TYR A 195 15.30 46.36 -13.65
CA TYR A 195 14.01 45.86 -13.21
C TYR A 195 13.17 46.98 -12.59
N LEU A 196 11.99 47.23 -13.16
CA LEU A 196 11.00 48.14 -12.60
C LEU A 196 10.13 47.37 -11.60
N GLY A 197 10.49 47.45 -10.32
CA GLY A 197 9.81 46.81 -9.18
C GLY A 197 8.51 47.48 -8.76
N LEU A 198 7.76 48.00 -9.72
CA LEU A 198 6.55 48.79 -9.56
C LEU A 198 5.32 47.97 -9.97
N ALA A 199 4.11 48.43 -9.63
CA ALA A 199 2.89 47.78 -10.06
C ALA A 199 2.68 47.95 -11.58
N GLU A 200 2.21 46.89 -12.25
CA GLU A 200 1.89 46.96 -13.68
C GLU A 200 0.86 48.08 -13.91
N LYS A 201 1.12 48.96 -14.88
CA LYS A 201 0.27 50.12 -15.22
C LYS A 201 0.15 51.19 -14.12
N SER A 202 1.08 51.24 -13.16
CA SER A 202 1.19 52.42 -12.30
C SER A 202 1.57 53.64 -13.14
N ASN A 203 1.22 54.85 -12.68
CA ASN A 203 1.54 56.09 -13.40
C ASN A 203 3.04 56.23 -13.65
N GLU A 204 3.86 55.75 -12.73
CA GLU A 204 5.32 55.70 -12.86
C GLU A 204 5.76 54.76 -13.99
N VAL A 205 5.19 53.54 -14.07
CA VAL A 205 5.52 52.60 -15.15
C VAL A 205 5.03 53.13 -16.50
N LEU A 206 3.84 53.72 -16.57
CA LEU A 206 3.31 54.35 -17.78
C LEU A 206 4.16 55.56 -18.20
N GLY A 207 4.64 56.33 -17.23
CA GLY A 207 5.56 57.45 -17.46
C GLY A 207 6.95 57.02 -17.94
N LEU A 208 7.41 55.81 -17.59
CA LEU A 208 8.72 55.27 -17.97
C LEU A 208 8.71 54.47 -19.28
N LEU A 209 7.68 53.64 -19.49
CA LEU A 209 7.60 52.72 -20.63
C LEU A 209 6.61 53.17 -21.71
N GLY A 210 5.71 54.10 -21.39
CA GLY A 210 4.60 54.51 -22.25
C GLY A 210 3.35 53.63 -22.10
N GLU A 211 2.18 54.15 -22.52
CA GLU A 211 0.88 53.49 -22.33
C GLU A 211 0.71 52.18 -23.12
N GLN A 212 1.48 51.97 -24.20
CA GLN A 212 1.42 50.77 -25.03
C GLN A 212 2.43 49.69 -24.63
N ALA A 213 3.17 49.89 -23.52
CA ALA A 213 4.20 48.97 -23.08
C ALA A 213 3.61 47.60 -22.70
N TYR A 214 4.04 46.56 -23.41
CA TYR A 214 3.70 45.18 -23.08
C TYR A 214 4.74 44.58 -22.13
N VAL A 215 4.26 44.00 -21.03
CA VAL A 215 5.04 43.18 -20.10
C VAL A 215 4.54 41.75 -20.20
N ASP A 216 5.45 40.82 -20.46
CA ASP A 216 5.08 39.41 -20.57
C ASP A 216 4.69 38.84 -19.19
N PRO A 217 3.49 38.26 -19.02
CA PRO A 217 2.97 37.83 -17.70
C PRO A 217 3.68 36.61 -17.11
N VAL A 218 4.42 35.85 -17.93
CA VAL A 218 5.16 34.65 -17.53
C VAL A 218 6.60 35.00 -17.17
N THR A 219 7.21 35.90 -17.92
CA THR A 219 8.65 36.19 -17.84
C THR A 219 8.96 37.56 -17.24
N CYS A 220 7.97 38.45 -17.08
CA CYS A 220 8.17 39.84 -16.65
C CYS A 220 9.06 40.65 -17.61
N ALA A 221 9.37 40.12 -18.79
CA ALA A 221 10.20 40.80 -19.77
C ALA A 221 9.37 41.87 -20.50
N THR A 222 9.99 43.01 -20.77
CA THR A 222 9.42 44.02 -21.66
C THR A 222 9.86 43.77 -23.11
N GLN A 223 9.38 44.59 -24.03
CA GLN A 223 9.87 44.59 -25.41
C GLN A 223 11.31 45.12 -25.54
N ILE A 224 11.83 45.77 -24.51
CA ILE A 224 13.18 46.34 -24.48
C ILE A 224 14.14 45.29 -23.89
N PRO A 225 15.17 44.84 -24.63
CA PRO A 225 16.14 43.88 -24.13
C PRO A 225 16.83 44.35 -22.84
N GLY A 226 16.95 43.44 -21.87
CA GLY A 226 17.53 43.75 -20.56
C GLY A 226 16.62 44.53 -19.61
N LEU A 227 15.40 44.89 -20.01
CA LEU A 227 14.44 45.59 -19.17
C LEU A 227 13.27 44.68 -18.78
N PHE A 228 13.05 44.55 -17.47
CA PHE A 228 11.98 43.76 -16.87
C PHE A 228 11.07 44.67 -16.03
N SER A 229 9.82 44.28 -15.84
CA SER A 229 8.85 45.01 -15.02
C SER A 229 7.89 44.05 -14.31
N GLY A 230 7.33 44.47 -13.17
CA GLY A 230 6.28 43.72 -12.49
C GLY A 230 5.11 43.45 -13.43
N ALA A 231 4.65 42.20 -13.49
CA ALA A 231 3.65 41.76 -14.46
C ALA A 231 2.29 41.42 -13.81
N PHE A 232 2.15 41.69 -12.51
CA PHE A 232 0.89 41.50 -11.79
C PHE A 232 0.06 42.80 -11.77
N SER A 233 -1.09 42.76 -12.44
CA SER A 233 -2.09 43.85 -12.60
C SER A 233 -3.33 43.73 -11.69
N GLY A 234 -3.34 42.82 -10.71
CA GLY A 234 -4.47 42.69 -9.77
C GLY A 234 -4.46 43.70 -8.62
N HIS A 235 -5.49 43.62 -7.76
CA HIS A 235 -5.59 44.43 -6.52
C HIS A 235 -4.36 44.27 -5.62
N ASP A 236 -4.10 45.28 -4.79
CA ASP A 236 -2.96 45.30 -3.88
C ASP A 236 -2.97 44.07 -2.95
N SER A 237 -2.02 43.18 -3.18
CA SER A 237 -1.87 41.90 -2.47
C SER A 237 -0.39 41.75 -2.12
N PRO A 238 -0.05 41.72 -0.82
CA PRO A 238 1.33 41.59 -0.39
C PRO A 238 1.99 40.31 -0.91
N ILE A 239 1.33 39.15 -0.81
CA ILE A 239 1.97 37.89 -1.19
C ILE A 239 2.10 37.73 -2.71
N ARG A 240 1.17 38.30 -3.50
CA ARG A 240 1.29 38.32 -4.96
C ARG A 240 2.38 39.28 -5.42
N SER A 241 2.57 40.41 -4.74
CA SER A 241 3.69 41.31 -5.01
C SER A 241 5.05 40.65 -4.76
N VAL A 242 5.17 39.86 -3.69
CA VAL A 242 6.37 39.05 -3.43
C VAL A 242 6.56 38.00 -4.53
N ALA A 243 5.49 37.29 -4.93
CA ALA A 243 5.57 36.29 -5.99
C ALA A 243 5.96 36.89 -7.35
N ASP A 244 5.45 38.06 -7.70
CA ASP A 244 5.77 38.80 -8.92
C ASP A 244 7.24 39.24 -8.94
N GLY A 245 7.74 39.81 -7.84
CA GLY A 245 9.17 40.15 -7.69
C GLY A 245 10.09 38.93 -7.80
N ARG A 246 9.69 37.80 -7.20
CA ARG A 246 10.43 36.53 -7.34
C ARG A 246 10.42 35.99 -8.75
N LYS A 247 9.26 36.04 -9.44
CA LYS A 247 9.13 35.63 -10.84
C LYS A 247 10.09 36.43 -11.72
N ALA A 248 10.12 37.75 -11.55
CA ALA A 248 11.06 38.63 -12.24
C ALA A 248 12.53 38.26 -11.94
N ALA A 249 12.90 38.04 -10.67
CA ALA A 249 14.25 37.62 -10.31
C ALA A 249 14.67 36.28 -10.95
N VAL A 250 13.75 35.32 -11.10
CA VAL A 250 14.00 34.07 -11.84
C VAL A 250 14.25 34.36 -13.32
N SER A 251 13.46 35.23 -13.94
CA SER A 251 13.65 35.61 -15.34
C SER A 251 14.95 36.36 -15.59
N ILE A 252 15.29 37.32 -14.72
CA ILE A 252 16.54 38.09 -14.79
C ILE A 252 17.75 37.16 -14.66
N ASP A 253 17.71 36.23 -13.69
CA ASP A 253 18.76 35.23 -13.51
C ASP A 253 18.94 34.35 -14.76
N ARG A 254 17.83 33.93 -15.40
CA ARG A 254 17.87 33.14 -16.64
C ARG A 254 18.38 33.93 -17.83
N TYR A 255 17.96 35.20 -17.94
CA TYR A 255 18.42 36.13 -18.97
C TYR A 255 19.93 36.33 -18.89
N LEU A 256 20.46 36.61 -17.69
CA LEU A 256 21.90 36.78 -17.45
C LEU A 256 22.72 35.51 -17.66
N GLN A 257 22.10 34.33 -17.58
CA GLN A 257 22.71 33.03 -17.90
C GLN A 257 22.58 32.64 -19.38
N GLY A 258 21.81 33.39 -20.18
CA GLY A 258 21.56 33.05 -21.59
C GLY A 258 20.71 31.80 -21.80
N VAL A 259 19.83 31.45 -20.84
CA VAL A 259 18.94 30.27 -20.93
C VAL A 259 17.48 30.68 -21.15
N SER A 260 16.65 29.71 -21.56
CA SER A 260 15.23 29.96 -21.89
C SER A 260 14.44 30.59 -20.73
N LEU A 261 13.80 31.73 -21.01
CA LEU A 261 12.92 32.41 -20.06
C LEU A 261 11.61 31.66 -19.82
N THR A 262 11.12 30.88 -20.78
CA THR A 262 9.79 30.26 -20.79
C THR A 262 9.78 28.77 -20.42
N ALA A 263 10.92 28.09 -20.51
CA ALA A 263 11.01 26.67 -20.18
C ALA A 263 10.72 26.39 -18.69
N ALA A 264 10.06 25.27 -18.38
CA ALA A 264 9.82 24.79 -17.01
C ALA A 264 9.21 25.86 -16.06
N ARG A 265 8.21 26.61 -16.56
CA ARG A 265 7.42 27.59 -15.78
C ARG A 265 6.12 27.01 -15.20
N ILE A 266 5.84 25.72 -15.46
CA ILE A 266 4.66 25.02 -14.94
C ILE A 266 4.75 24.95 -13.40
N GLY A 267 3.70 25.38 -12.72
CA GLY A 267 3.63 25.38 -11.26
C GLY A 267 4.30 26.58 -10.60
N GLU A 268 4.64 27.64 -11.33
CA GLU A 268 4.94 28.95 -10.72
C GLU A 268 3.66 29.66 -10.28
N GLY A 269 3.67 30.28 -9.10
CA GLY A 269 2.48 30.90 -8.53
C GLY A 269 1.45 29.86 -8.10
N THR A 270 0.19 30.24 -7.99
CA THR A 270 -0.85 29.32 -7.49
C THR A 270 -1.26 28.29 -8.54
N TYR A 271 -1.46 27.03 -8.13
CA TYR A 271 -2.03 26.00 -8.99
C TYR A 271 -2.85 24.97 -8.20
N GLU A 272 -3.66 24.18 -8.90
CA GLU A 272 -4.39 23.08 -8.27
C GLU A 272 -3.48 21.87 -8.06
N THR A 273 -3.43 21.38 -6.83
CA THR A 273 -2.67 20.18 -6.52
C THR A 273 -3.38 18.92 -7.01
N LYS A 274 -2.59 17.93 -7.43
CA LYS A 274 -3.09 16.58 -7.70
C LYS A 274 -3.22 15.74 -6.43
N LEU A 275 -2.78 16.23 -5.26
CA LEU A 275 -2.81 15.47 -4.00
C LEU A 275 -4.25 15.13 -3.62
N TYR A 276 -4.60 13.84 -3.68
CA TYR A 276 -5.84 13.35 -3.09
C TYR A 276 -5.77 13.34 -1.56
N VAL A 277 -6.84 13.78 -0.90
CA VAL A 277 -6.98 13.77 0.56
C VAL A 277 -8.34 13.20 0.90
N ASN A 278 -8.38 12.08 1.64
CA ASN A 278 -9.62 11.53 2.16
C ASN A 278 -10.00 12.24 3.46
N THR A 279 -11.13 12.96 3.46
CA THR A 279 -11.66 13.69 4.62
C THR A 279 -12.66 12.87 5.44
N LYS A 280 -13.03 11.66 4.99
CA LYS A 280 -13.93 10.78 5.73
C LYS A 280 -13.33 10.41 7.10
N GLY A 281 -14.16 10.47 8.14
CA GLY A 281 -13.77 10.14 9.52
C GLY A 281 -13.17 11.31 10.31
N PHE A 282 -12.89 12.45 9.69
CA PHE A 282 -12.51 13.65 10.43
C PHE A 282 -13.72 14.37 11.04
N THR A 283 -13.55 14.86 12.27
CA THR A 283 -14.57 15.63 12.97
C THR A 283 -14.53 17.11 12.57
N SER A 284 -15.71 17.72 12.48
CA SER A 284 -15.83 19.16 12.28
C SER A 284 -15.35 19.90 13.51
N LEU A 285 -14.33 20.76 13.37
CA LEU A 285 -13.88 21.64 14.46
C LEU A 285 -13.85 23.10 13.97
N PRO A 286 -14.35 24.06 14.77
CA PRO A 286 -14.24 25.48 14.49
C PRO A 286 -12.79 25.95 14.65
N VAL A 287 -12.49 27.15 14.14
CA VAL A 287 -11.20 27.82 14.34
C VAL A 287 -10.98 28.14 15.81
N VAL A 288 -9.74 27.99 16.29
CA VAL A 288 -9.40 28.42 17.65
C VAL A 288 -9.48 29.94 17.70
N THR A 289 -10.30 30.44 18.63
CA THR A 289 -10.47 31.88 18.82
C THR A 289 -9.29 32.41 19.63
N MET A 290 -8.63 33.47 19.15
CA MET A 290 -7.59 34.16 19.89
C MET A 290 -8.19 34.87 21.10
N SER A 291 -7.60 34.69 22.27
CA SER A 291 -7.93 35.47 23.48
C SER A 291 -7.64 36.97 23.29
N HIS A 292 -6.53 37.30 22.60
CA HIS A 292 -6.09 38.68 22.34
C HIS A 292 -5.90 38.94 20.85
N LYS A 293 -6.95 39.44 20.17
CA LYS A 293 -6.93 39.66 18.70
C LYS A 293 -5.75 40.50 18.20
N THR A 294 -5.32 41.50 18.96
CA THR A 294 -4.22 42.39 18.62
C THR A 294 -2.86 41.71 18.78
N GLU A 295 -2.69 40.88 19.80
CA GLU A 295 -1.42 40.20 20.11
C GLU A 295 -1.22 38.96 19.24
N GLY A 296 -2.32 38.29 18.87
CA GLY A 296 -2.32 37.04 18.11
C GLY A 296 -2.58 35.83 19.00
N TYR A 297 -2.15 34.65 18.56
CA TYR A 297 -2.28 33.43 19.35
C TYR A 297 -1.30 33.41 20.54
N THR A 298 -1.74 32.87 21.67
CA THR A 298 -0.80 32.38 22.70
C THR A 298 -0.12 31.10 22.24
N PRO A 299 0.97 30.65 22.88
CA PRO A 299 1.59 29.36 22.57
C PRO A 299 0.62 28.17 22.60
N GLU A 300 -0.26 28.13 23.60
CA GLU A 300 -1.24 27.05 23.76
C GLU A 300 -2.29 27.08 22.64
N GLU A 301 -2.82 28.27 22.33
CA GLU A 301 -3.79 28.45 21.25
C GLU A 301 -3.17 28.12 19.88
N ALA A 302 -1.90 28.48 19.67
CA ALA A 302 -1.17 28.17 18.44
C ALA A 302 -0.98 26.66 18.24
N VAL A 303 -0.61 25.94 19.32
CA VAL A 303 -0.53 24.47 19.30
C VAL A 303 -1.91 23.86 19.02
N GLN A 304 -2.96 24.37 19.66
CA GLN A 304 -4.33 23.89 19.46
C GLN A 304 -4.81 24.09 18.02
N GLU A 305 -4.59 25.27 17.45
CA GLU A 305 -4.96 25.58 16.08
C GLU A 305 -4.13 24.75 15.08
N ALA A 306 -2.82 24.64 15.29
CA ALA A 306 -1.97 23.81 14.44
C ALA A 306 -2.37 22.33 14.50
N SER A 307 -2.83 21.84 15.67
CA SER A 307 -3.29 20.46 15.87
C SER A 307 -4.58 20.12 15.13
N ARG A 308 -5.33 21.12 14.66
CA ARG A 308 -6.47 20.90 13.77
C ARG A 308 -6.03 20.47 12.36
N CYS A 309 -4.77 20.66 11.97
CA CYS A 309 -4.30 20.35 10.62
C CYS A 309 -4.50 18.86 10.27
N LEU A 310 -5.11 18.59 9.11
CA LEU A 310 -5.33 17.21 8.61
C LEU A 310 -4.04 16.48 8.23
N ASN A 311 -2.90 17.18 8.23
CA ASN A 311 -1.63 16.67 7.72
C ASN A 311 -1.78 16.02 6.33
N CYS A 312 -2.40 16.75 5.39
CA CYS A 312 -2.84 16.27 4.08
C CYS A 312 -1.79 15.38 3.39
N GLN A 313 -2.17 14.13 3.12
CA GLN A 313 -1.38 13.07 2.49
C GLN A 313 -2.33 12.09 1.78
N CYS A 314 -1.87 11.46 0.70
CA CYS A 314 -2.55 10.35 0.03
C CYS A 314 -1.86 9.02 0.42
N LEU A 315 -2.36 8.39 1.49
CA LEU A 315 -1.86 7.11 1.99
C LEU A 315 -2.95 6.03 2.07
N GLU A 316 -4.06 6.17 1.33
CA GLU A 316 -5.20 5.23 1.42
C GLU A 316 -4.78 3.77 1.17
N CYS A 317 -3.96 3.53 0.15
CA CYS A 317 -3.40 2.21 -0.12
C CYS A 317 -2.47 1.69 0.97
N VAL A 318 -1.76 2.55 1.69
CA VAL A 318 -0.90 2.17 2.82
C VAL A 318 -1.76 1.83 4.04
N LYS A 319 -2.76 2.67 4.35
CA LYS A 319 -3.74 2.42 5.43
C LYS A 319 -4.53 1.12 5.24
N GLY A 320 -4.81 0.76 3.99
CA GLY A 320 -5.54 -0.46 3.65
C GLY A 320 -4.68 -1.72 3.51
N CYS A 321 -3.34 -1.62 3.56
CA CYS A 321 -2.45 -2.74 3.21
C CYS A 321 -1.30 -2.90 4.21
N LYS A 322 -1.40 -3.91 5.08
CA LYS A 322 -0.38 -4.20 6.10
C LYS A 322 1.02 -4.45 5.52
N TYR A 323 1.11 -5.00 4.31
CA TYR A 323 2.36 -5.12 3.57
C TYR A 323 3.04 -3.76 3.31
N MET A 324 2.27 -2.76 2.87
CA MET A 324 2.83 -1.42 2.60
C MET A 324 3.18 -0.70 3.90
N GLU A 325 2.39 -0.89 4.96
CA GLU A 325 2.67 -0.35 6.29
C GLU A 325 3.97 -0.92 6.86
N HIS A 326 4.16 -2.24 6.79
CA HIS A 326 5.34 -2.95 7.29
C HIS A 326 6.65 -2.43 6.69
N TYR A 327 6.67 -2.15 5.37
CA TYR A 327 7.85 -1.61 4.69
C TYR A 327 8.01 -0.08 4.81
N GLY A 328 7.06 0.62 5.45
CA GLY A 328 7.22 2.01 5.90
C GLY A 328 7.33 3.07 4.80
N SER A 329 6.88 2.78 3.58
CA SER A 329 6.89 3.70 2.44
C SER A 329 5.56 3.72 1.67
N TYR A 330 5.55 4.26 0.46
CA TYR A 330 4.35 4.43 -0.38
C TYR A 330 4.61 3.97 -1.84
N PRO A 331 3.55 3.71 -2.62
CA PRO A 331 3.67 3.00 -3.90
C PRO A 331 4.69 3.55 -4.90
N LYS A 332 4.80 4.88 -5.06
CA LYS A 332 5.79 5.48 -5.98
C LYS A 332 7.23 5.14 -5.62
N ASN A 333 7.57 5.13 -4.33
CA ASN A 333 8.88 4.69 -3.86
C ASN A 333 9.08 3.20 -4.07
N TYR A 334 8.06 2.38 -3.81
CA TYR A 334 8.13 0.94 -4.06
C TYR A 334 8.33 0.63 -5.54
N LEU A 335 7.63 1.31 -6.45
CA LEU A 335 7.81 1.16 -7.90
C LEU A 335 9.26 1.42 -8.33
N ARG A 336 9.89 2.49 -7.81
CA ARG A 336 11.32 2.78 -8.05
C ARG A 336 12.23 1.67 -7.52
N GLN A 337 11.98 1.19 -6.31
CA GLN A 337 12.75 0.09 -5.72
C GLN A 337 12.62 -1.21 -6.53
N ILE A 338 11.40 -1.55 -6.96
CA ILE A 338 11.10 -2.72 -7.79
C ILE A 338 11.82 -2.60 -9.14
N TYR A 339 11.70 -1.45 -9.81
CA TYR A 339 12.38 -1.20 -11.08
C TYR A 339 13.89 -1.33 -10.94
N ASN A 340 14.50 -0.66 -9.97
CA ASN A 340 15.94 -0.70 -9.73
C ASN A 340 16.42 -2.13 -9.43
N ASN A 341 15.62 -2.92 -8.70
CA ASN A 341 15.95 -4.32 -8.43
C ASN A 341 15.97 -5.17 -9.70
N ASP A 342 14.98 -5.00 -10.58
CA ASP A 342 14.82 -5.79 -11.81
C ASP A 342 15.80 -5.39 -12.93
N THR A 343 16.01 -4.09 -13.15
CA THR A 343 16.77 -3.55 -14.29
C THR A 343 18.22 -3.25 -13.97
N ILE A 344 18.50 -2.64 -12.81
CA ILE A 344 19.86 -2.20 -12.45
C ILE A 344 20.62 -3.31 -11.74
N VAL A 345 19.99 -3.96 -10.76
CA VAL A 345 20.63 -4.99 -9.91
C VAL A 345 20.40 -6.41 -10.43
N MET A 346 19.71 -6.55 -11.58
CA MET A 346 19.42 -7.83 -12.24
C MET A 346 18.82 -8.90 -11.29
N GLY A 347 18.05 -8.47 -10.28
CA GLY A 347 17.39 -9.33 -9.30
C GLY A 347 18.27 -9.86 -8.15
N ILE A 348 19.49 -9.35 -7.96
CA ILE A 348 20.50 -10.01 -7.11
C ILE A 348 20.53 -9.54 -5.62
N ARG A 349 19.80 -8.52 -5.14
CA ARG A 349 19.84 -8.09 -3.69
C ARG A 349 18.53 -7.49 -3.12
N HIS A 350 18.63 -6.57 -2.13
CA HIS A 350 17.71 -6.26 -1.01
C HIS A 350 16.20 -6.13 -1.27
N GLY A 351 15.76 -5.92 -2.51
CA GLY A 351 14.33 -5.80 -2.85
C GLY A 351 13.57 -7.13 -2.86
N ASN A 352 14.26 -8.27 -2.96
CA ASN A 352 13.63 -9.57 -3.21
C ASN A 352 12.61 -9.99 -2.13
N LYS A 353 12.93 -9.82 -0.84
CA LYS A 353 11.96 -10.15 0.24
C LYS A 353 10.69 -9.30 0.08
N MET A 354 10.84 -7.99 -0.17
CA MET A 354 9.72 -7.07 -0.36
C MET A 354 8.87 -7.41 -1.61
N ILE A 355 9.50 -7.68 -2.77
CA ILE A 355 8.77 -8.03 -3.99
C ILE A 355 7.97 -9.33 -3.81
N ASN A 356 8.59 -10.34 -3.20
CA ASN A 356 7.98 -11.66 -3.01
C ASN A 356 7.00 -11.70 -1.83
N SER A 357 6.98 -10.68 -0.95
CA SER A 357 6.05 -10.60 0.17
C SER A 357 4.68 -9.96 -0.18
N CYS A 358 4.48 -9.53 -1.42
CA CYS A 358 3.18 -9.00 -1.85
C CYS A 358 2.16 -10.14 -2.06
N SER A 359 0.96 -10.03 -1.48
CA SER A 359 -0.07 -11.06 -1.60
C SER A 359 -0.81 -11.09 -2.95
N LEU A 360 -0.47 -10.18 -3.87
CA LEU A 360 -1.09 -10.03 -5.20
C LEU A 360 -2.63 -9.91 -5.14
N CYS A 361 -3.16 -9.27 -4.10
CA CYS A 361 -4.59 -9.27 -3.80
C CYS A 361 -5.41 -8.19 -4.54
N GLY A 362 -4.75 -7.31 -5.31
CA GLY A 362 -5.37 -6.23 -6.08
C GLY A 362 -5.96 -5.07 -5.26
N GLN A 363 -5.85 -5.09 -3.92
CA GLN A 363 -6.48 -4.07 -3.08
C GLN A 363 -5.95 -2.66 -3.37
N CYS A 364 -4.64 -2.52 -3.63
CA CYS A 364 -4.03 -1.24 -3.95
C CYS A 364 -4.63 -0.61 -5.21
N ALA A 365 -5.03 -1.41 -6.20
CA ALA A 365 -5.65 -0.91 -7.42
C ALA A 365 -7.04 -0.31 -7.16
N VAL A 366 -7.84 -0.95 -6.28
CA VAL A 366 -9.20 -0.50 -5.99
C VAL A 366 -9.23 0.68 -5.03
N ILE A 367 -8.41 0.65 -3.98
CA ILE A 367 -8.39 1.72 -2.96
C ILE A 367 -7.66 2.98 -3.45
N CYS A 368 -6.79 2.85 -4.45
CA CYS A 368 -6.09 3.99 -5.01
C CYS A 368 -7.07 4.85 -5.85
N PRO A 369 -7.18 6.15 -5.57
CA PRO A 369 -8.05 7.06 -6.34
C PRO A 369 -7.71 7.14 -7.84
N GLN A 370 -6.49 6.71 -8.21
CA GLN A 370 -5.95 6.77 -9.57
C GLN A 370 -5.66 5.36 -10.14
N GLY A 371 -6.08 4.29 -9.46
CA GLY A 371 -5.92 2.93 -9.96
C GLY A 371 -4.47 2.44 -10.07
N LEU A 372 -3.61 2.78 -9.09
CA LEU A 372 -2.24 2.27 -9.04
C LEU A 372 -2.22 0.84 -8.49
N ASP A 373 -1.76 -0.11 -9.30
CA ASP A 373 -1.63 -1.52 -8.91
C ASP A 373 -0.16 -1.90 -8.64
N LEU A 374 0.25 -1.86 -7.38
CA LEU A 374 1.57 -2.33 -6.96
C LEU A 374 1.70 -3.86 -7.07
N GLY A 375 0.59 -4.59 -6.91
CA GLY A 375 0.58 -6.05 -7.03
C GLY A 375 0.99 -6.50 -8.43
N GLN A 376 0.48 -5.84 -9.46
CA GLN A 376 0.87 -6.11 -10.85
C GLN A 376 2.37 -5.87 -11.08
N ALA A 377 2.93 -4.78 -10.53
CA ALA A 377 4.37 -4.51 -10.62
C ALA A 377 5.19 -5.61 -9.94
N CYS A 378 4.79 -6.04 -8.72
CA CYS A 378 5.42 -7.16 -8.03
C CYS A 378 5.35 -8.46 -8.86
N LYS A 379 4.18 -8.79 -9.42
CA LYS A 379 3.98 -9.99 -10.25
C LYS A 379 4.87 -9.98 -11.49
N ALA A 380 4.87 -8.88 -12.24
CA ALA A 380 5.71 -8.75 -13.44
C ALA A 380 7.20 -8.89 -13.12
N THR A 381 7.66 -8.36 -11.97
CA THR A 381 9.04 -8.55 -11.54
C THR A 381 9.33 -9.98 -11.10
N ARG A 382 8.39 -10.69 -10.47
CA ARG A 382 8.55 -12.14 -10.18
C ARG A 382 8.74 -12.94 -11.45
N GLU A 383 7.91 -12.71 -12.46
CA GLU A 383 8.01 -13.36 -13.77
C GLU A 383 9.37 -13.10 -14.42
N SER A 384 9.79 -11.82 -14.48
CA SER A 384 11.11 -11.43 -14.96
C SER A 384 12.25 -12.14 -14.22
N MET A 385 12.19 -12.20 -12.88
CA MET A 385 13.20 -12.88 -12.07
C MET A 385 13.26 -14.38 -12.32
N VAL A 386 12.12 -15.06 -12.52
CA VAL A 386 12.09 -16.49 -12.86
C VAL A 386 12.70 -16.71 -14.24
N THR A 387 12.25 -15.98 -15.26
CA THR A 387 12.76 -16.11 -16.64
C THR A 387 14.26 -15.85 -16.73
N LYS A 388 14.79 -14.89 -15.97
CA LYS A 388 16.24 -14.59 -15.93
C LYS A 388 17.06 -15.58 -15.09
N GLY A 389 16.42 -16.54 -14.40
CA GLY A 389 17.10 -17.44 -13.46
C GLY A 389 17.64 -16.72 -12.21
N LYS A 390 16.99 -15.64 -11.79
CA LYS A 390 17.40 -14.75 -10.67
C LYS A 390 16.47 -14.80 -9.46
N MET A 391 15.31 -15.45 -9.60
CA MET A 391 14.41 -15.70 -8.47
C MET A 391 15.16 -16.45 -7.35
N PRO A 392 15.16 -15.95 -6.10
CA PRO A 392 15.78 -16.68 -5.00
C PRO A 392 15.23 -18.10 -4.90
N PRO A 393 16.08 -19.14 -4.87
CA PRO A 393 15.63 -20.54 -4.87
C PRO A 393 14.72 -20.91 -3.70
N SER A 394 14.71 -20.12 -2.62
CA SER A 394 13.89 -20.36 -1.44
C SER A 394 12.54 -19.65 -1.45
N ALA A 395 12.33 -18.61 -2.27
CA ALA A 395 11.19 -17.70 -2.12
C ALA A 395 9.84 -18.44 -2.20
N HIS A 396 9.67 -19.31 -3.20
CA HIS A 396 8.39 -19.99 -3.45
C HIS A 396 8.50 -21.52 -3.42
N ASP A 397 9.66 -22.07 -3.06
CA ASP A 397 9.99 -23.49 -3.22
C ASP A 397 9.01 -24.44 -2.52
N PHE A 398 8.67 -24.18 -1.26
CA PHE A 398 7.72 -25.02 -0.53
C PHE A 398 6.33 -25.02 -1.20
N ALA A 399 5.83 -23.85 -1.60
CA ALA A 399 4.53 -23.73 -2.25
C ALA A 399 4.49 -24.44 -3.62
N LEU A 400 5.58 -24.38 -4.39
CA LEU A 400 5.70 -25.09 -5.67
C LEU A 400 5.81 -26.61 -5.48
N ARG A 401 6.56 -27.07 -4.48
CA ARG A 401 6.63 -28.50 -4.12
C ARG A 401 5.28 -29.02 -3.63
N ASP A 402 4.60 -28.25 -2.80
CA ASP A 402 3.25 -28.61 -2.39
C ASP A 402 2.36 -28.71 -3.64
N MET A 403 2.31 -27.69 -4.49
CA MET A 403 1.54 -27.71 -5.74
C MET A 403 1.84 -28.95 -6.59
N ALA A 404 3.12 -29.34 -6.73
CA ALA A 404 3.51 -30.55 -7.43
C ALA A 404 2.91 -31.81 -6.79
N PHE A 405 2.93 -31.94 -5.46
CA PHE A 405 2.20 -33.00 -4.76
C PHE A 405 0.70 -32.97 -5.09
N ASN A 406 0.05 -31.79 -5.07
CA ASN A 406 -1.39 -31.76 -5.37
C ASN A 406 -1.75 -31.94 -6.85
N ASN A 407 -0.77 -32.08 -7.73
CA ASN A 407 -0.96 -32.49 -9.11
C ASN A 407 -0.39 -33.90 -9.40
N SER A 408 0.15 -34.60 -8.39
CA SER A 408 0.68 -35.95 -8.53
C SER A 408 -0.40 -37.02 -8.37
N GLU A 409 -0.05 -38.28 -8.63
CA GLU A 409 -0.93 -39.44 -8.40
C GLU A 409 -1.43 -39.56 -6.96
N GLU A 410 -0.81 -38.89 -5.98
CA GLU A 410 -1.23 -39.01 -4.58
C GLU A 410 -2.52 -38.26 -4.25
N PHE A 411 -2.84 -37.21 -5.01
CA PHE A 411 -4.07 -36.44 -4.82
C PHE A 411 -4.86 -36.20 -6.10
N ALA A 412 -4.19 -36.07 -7.26
CA ALA A 412 -4.87 -35.77 -8.51
C ALA A 412 -5.81 -36.92 -8.91
N MET A 413 -7.05 -36.58 -9.22
CA MET A 413 -8.08 -37.53 -9.64
C MET A 413 -9.16 -36.83 -10.47
N THR A 414 -9.59 -37.49 -11.55
CA THR A 414 -10.72 -37.07 -12.39
C THR A 414 -11.63 -38.28 -12.61
N ARG A 415 -12.91 -38.16 -12.28
CA ARG A 415 -13.90 -39.25 -12.45
C ARG A 415 -15.29 -38.71 -12.77
N HIS A 416 -16.03 -39.44 -13.60
CA HIS A 416 -17.48 -39.27 -13.70
C HIS A 416 -18.18 -39.71 -12.40
N GLN A 417 -19.40 -39.23 -12.16
CA GLN A 417 -20.25 -39.74 -11.10
C GLN A 417 -20.42 -41.27 -11.24
N PRO A 418 -20.38 -42.06 -10.15
CA PRO A 418 -20.71 -43.49 -10.22
C PRO A 418 -22.05 -43.74 -10.92
N GLY A 419 -22.07 -44.65 -11.88
CA GLY A 419 -23.24 -44.94 -12.71
C GLY A 419 -23.42 -44.04 -13.94
N HIS A 420 -22.55 -43.03 -14.13
CA HIS A 420 -22.55 -42.16 -15.30
C HIS A 420 -21.29 -42.34 -16.15
N ASN A 421 -21.44 -42.27 -17.47
CA ASN A 421 -20.34 -42.27 -18.44
C ASN A 421 -20.11 -40.88 -19.08
N SER A 422 -20.84 -39.88 -18.61
CA SER A 422 -20.71 -38.48 -19.01
C SER A 422 -21.04 -37.59 -17.82
N SER A 423 -20.51 -36.38 -17.81
CA SER A 423 -20.76 -35.40 -16.76
C SER A 423 -21.33 -34.14 -17.39
N LYS A 424 -22.48 -33.67 -16.90
CA LYS A 424 -22.97 -32.33 -17.21
C LYS A 424 -22.25 -31.27 -16.38
N TYR A 425 -21.93 -31.62 -15.14
CA TYR A 425 -21.22 -30.77 -14.19
C TYR A 425 -19.95 -31.47 -13.70
N VAL A 426 -18.94 -30.69 -13.27
CA VAL A 426 -17.80 -31.21 -12.52
C VAL A 426 -17.59 -30.38 -11.28
N PHE A 427 -17.53 -31.03 -10.12
CA PHE A 427 -17.16 -30.38 -8.88
C PHE A 427 -15.65 -30.31 -8.74
N PHE A 428 -15.14 -29.09 -8.58
CA PHE A 428 -13.75 -28.78 -8.32
C PHE A 428 -13.64 -28.10 -6.93
N PRO A 429 -13.45 -28.87 -5.85
CA PRO A 429 -13.43 -28.31 -4.49
C PRO A 429 -12.25 -27.36 -4.25
N GLY A 430 -11.16 -27.55 -4.99
CA GLY A 430 -9.88 -26.88 -4.76
C GLY A 430 -9.07 -27.56 -3.66
N CYS A 431 -7.76 -27.59 -3.86
CA CYS A 431 -6.86 -28.36 -3.01
C CYS A 431 -6.80 -27.93 -1.55
N GLN A 432 -6.98 -26.64 -1.25
CA GLN A 432 -6.91 -26.13 0.12
C GLN A 432 -8.14 -26.50 0.95
N LEU A 433 -9.32 -26.62 0.32
CA LEU A 433 -10.51 -27.14 1.01
C LEU A 433 -10.34 -28.63 1.32
N SER A 434 -9.83 -29.41 0.37
CA SER A 434 -9.49 -30.82 0.58
C SER A 434 -8.42 -31.05 1.66
N ALA A 435 -7.53 -30.07 1.86
CA ALA A 435 -6.51 -30.12 2.91
C ALA A 435 -7.04 -29.74 4.29
N SER A 436 -7.87 -28.68 4.36
CA SER A 436 -8.41 -28.13 5.62
C SER A 436 -9.61 -28.92 6.13
N SER A 437 -10.48 -29.41 5.23
CA SER A 437 -11.76 -30.04 5.58
C SER A 437 -12.17 -31.08 4.53
N PRO A 438 -11.46 -32.21 4.43
CA PRO A 438 -11.78 -33.27 3.49
C PRO A 438 -13.25 -33.76 3.62
N GLU A 439 -13.78 -33.80 4.83
CA GLU A 439 -15.16 -34.17 5.14
C GLU A 439 -16.19 -33.25 4.46
N HIS A 440 -15.89 -31.95 4.33
CA HIS A 440 -16.79 -31.02 3.64
C HIS A 440 -16.80 -31.25 2.13
N VAL A 441 -15.69 -31.71 1.55
CA VAL A 441 -15.66 -32.09 0.12
C VAL A 441 -16.60 -33.27 -0.13
N GLU A 442 -16.59 -34.27 0.75
CA GLU A 442 -17.48 -35.43 0.66
C GLU A 442 -18.95 -35.01 0.74
N LYS A 443 -19.31 -34.18 1.74
CA LYS A 443 -20.69 -33.71 1.95
C LYS A 443 -21.18 -32.85 0.79
N VAL A 444 -20.35 -31.94 0.28
CA VAL A 444 -20.70 -31.11 -0.88
C VAL A 444 -20.87 -31.97 -2.13
N TYR A 445 -19.97 -32.92 -2.38
CA TYR A 445 -20.09 -33.78 -3.55
C TYR A 445 -21.37 -34.61 -3.50
N ALA A 446 -21.68 -35.22 -2.35
CA ALA A 446 -22.94 -35.95 -2.14
C ALA A 446 -24.16 -35.06 -2.40
N TYR A 447 -24.19 -33.86 -1.82
CA TYR A 447 -25.26 -32.87 -2.02
C TYR A 447 -25.44 -32.48 -3.49
N LEU A 448 -24.35 -32.21 -4.21
CA LEU A 448 -24.40 -31.85 -5.62
C LEU A 448 -24.90 -33.02 -6.48
N THR A 449 -24.44 -34.24 -6.22
CA THR A 449 -24.90 -35.44 -6.96
C THR A 449 -26.38 -35.76 -6.70
N GLU A 450 -26.93 -35.36 -5.56
CA GLU A 450 -28.34 -35.51 -5.23
C GLU A 450 -29.20 -34.44 -5.92
N LYS A 451 -28.76 -33.17 -5.87
CA LYS A 451 -29.56 -32.03 -6.34
C LYS A 451 -29.44 -31.73 -7.82
N LEU A 452 -28.36 -32.14 -8.49
CA LEU A 452 -28.12 -31.83 -9.90
C LEU A 452 -28.36 -33.04 -10.83
N PRO A 453 -29.24 -32.92 -11.84
CA PRO A 453 -29.44 -33.97 -12.83
C PRO A 453 -28.32 -33.96 -13.89
N GLY A 454 -28.08 -35.11 -14.53
CA GLY A 454 -27.15 -35.21 -15.67
C GLY A 454 -25.70 -35.54 -15.30
N GLY A 455 -25.44 -35.95 -14.06
CA GLY A 455 -24.13 -36.42 -13.62
C GLY A 455 -23.20 -35.29 -13.18
N VAL A 456 -22.64 -35.43 -11.98
CA VAL A 456 -21.63 -34.52 -11.41
C VAL A 456 -20.31 -35.27 -11.29
N GLY A 457 -19.36 -34.99 -12.18
CA GLY A 457 -18.00 -35.50 -12.05
C GLY A 457 -17.27 -34.88 -10.86
N LEU A 458 -16.17 -35.49 -10.43
CA LEU A 458 -15.28 -34.95 -9.40
C LEU A 458 -13.87 -34.80 -9.96
N MET A 459 -13.28 -33.61 -9.75
CA MET A 459 -11.89 -33.35 -10.11
C MET A 459 -11.13 -32.79 -8.90
N LEU A 460 -10.23 -33.61 -8.34
CA LEU A 460 -9.31 -33.26 -7.27
C LEU A 460 -7.95 -32.92 -7.87
N ARG A 461 -7.48 -31.69 -7.69
CA ARG A 461 -6.11 -31.23 -8.03
C ARG A 461 -5.91 -29.76 -7.65
N CYS A 462 -4.71 -29.22 -7.90
CA CYS A 462 -4.45 -27.79 -7.82
C CYS A 462 -4.81 -27.08 -9.13
N CYS A 463 -5.26 -25.82 -9.05
CA CYS A 463 -5.56 -24.96 -10.20
C CYS A 463 -4.31 -24.28 -10.81
N GLY A 464 -3.12 -24.48 -10.21
CA GLY A 464 -1.87 -23.88 -10.68
C GLY A 464 -1.55 -22.50 -10.12
N ALA A 465 -2.42 -21.90 -9.29
CA ALA A 465 -2.23 -20.56 -8.73
C ALA A 465 -0.86 -20.32 -8.06
N PRO A 466 -0.25 -21.27 -7.31
CA PRO A 466 1.08 -21.08 -6.75
C PRO A 466 2.18 -20.81 -7.79
N ALA A 467 2.11 -21.43 -8.97
CA ALA A 467 3.07 -21.18 -10.06
C ALA A 467 2.89 -19.76 -10.65
N ASP A 468 1.65 -19.35 -10.91
CA ASP A 468 1.37 -17.99 -11.38
C ASP A 468 1.82 -16.92 -10.38
N TRP A 469 1.53 -17.10 -9.09
CA TRP A 469 1.96 -16.20 -8.03
C TRP A 469 3.48 -16.16 -7.85
N ALA A 470 4.16 -17.27 -8.11
CA ALA A 470 5.61 -17.37 -8.07
C ALA A 470 6.28 -16.71 -9.29
N GLY A 471 5.53 -16.39 -10.34
CA GLY A 471 6.04 -15.90 -11.62
C GLY A 471 6.56 -17.00 -12.54
N ASP A 472 6.32 -18.28 -12.21
CA ASP A 472 6.73 -19.42 -13.04
C ASP A 472 5.64 -19.73 -14.08
N GLN A 473 5.65 -18.94 -15.15
CA GLN A 473 4.64 -19.02 -16.20
C GLN A 473 4.70 -20.35 -16.97
N ASP A 474 5.89 -20.93 -17.17
CA ASP A 474 6.01 -22.22 -17.85
C ASP A 474 5.34 -23.34 -17.04
N LEU A 475 5.62 -23.38 -15.73
CA LEU A 475 4.99 -24.34 -14.83
C LEU A 475 3.48 -24.12 -14.73
N PHE A 476 3.03 -22.86 -14.67
CA PHE A 476 1.61 -22.53 -14.67
C PHE A 476 0.90 -23.01 -15.94
N GLN A 477 1.46 -22.72 -17.12
CA GLN A 477 0.89 -23.14 -18.40
C GLN A 477 0.88 -24.67 -18.54
N ASN A 478 1.92 -25.35 -18.07
CA ASN A 478 1.94 -26.82 -18.06
C ASN A 478 0.86 -27.41 -17.15
N SER A 479 0.68 -26.86 -15.95
CA SER A 479 -0.40 -27.27 -15.04
C SER A 479 -1.78 -27.03 -15.67
N LEU A 480 -1.96 -25.91 -16.38
CA LEU A 480 -3.21 -25.57 -17.04
C LEU A 480 -3.52 -26.54 -18.20
N LYS A 481 -2.53 -26.90 -19.02
CA LYS A 481 -2.70 -27.88 -20.11
C LYS A 481 -3.21 -29.22 -19.60
N VAL A 482 -2.62 -29.74 -18.52
CA VAL A 482 -3.06 -30.99 -17.89
C VAL A 482 -4.47 -30.84 -17.29
N LEU A 483 -4.78 -29.67 -16.72
CA LEU A 483 -6.12 -29.37 -16.20
C LEU A 483 -7.19 -29.35 -17.29
N MET A 484 -6.89 -28.71 -18.42
CA MET A 484 -7.77 -28.69 -19.58
C MET A 484 -7.98 -30.09 -20.15
N ALA A 485 -6.91 -30.88 -20.35
CA ALA A 485 -7.04 -32.24 -20.90
C ALA A 485 -7.94 -33.15 -20.04
N GLU A 486 -7.84 -33.08 -18.72
CA GLU A 486 -8.72 -33.83 -17.80
C GLU A 486 -10.16 -33.30 -17.78
N TRP A 487 -10.35 -31.98 -17.93
CA TRP A 487 -11.69 -31.43 -18.06
C TRP A 487 -12.35 -31.84 -19.40
N GLU A 488 -11.57 -31.88 -20.47
CA GLU A 488 -12.03 -32.35 -21.79
C GLU A 488 -12.35 -33.85 -21.77
N SER A 489 -11.62 -34.67 -21.01
CA SER A 489 -11.90 -36.10 -20.86
C SER A 489 -13.26 -36.38 -20.18
N LEU A 490 -13.78 -35.41 -19.40
CA LEU A 490 -15.13 -35.48 -18.83
C LEU A 490 -16.25 -35.01 -19.78
N GLY A 491 -15.91 -34.56 -20.99
CA GLY A 491 -16.87 -34.04 -21.97
C GLY A 491 -17.17 -32.55 -21.84
N LYS A 492 -16.22 -31.76 -21.32
CA LYS A 492 -16.33 -30.30 -21.13
C LYS A 492 -17.53 -29.86 -20.24
N PRO A 493 -17.74 -30.50 -19.07
CA PRO A 493 -18.83 -30.13 -18.16
C PRO A 493 -18.73 -28.69 -17.63
N GLN A 494 -19.84 -28.13 -17.19
CA GLN A 494 -19.82 -26.89 -16.40
C GLN A 494 -19.04 -27.11 -15.08
N ILE A 495 -18.13 -26.20 -14.76
CA ILE A 495 -17.25 -26.33 -13.59
C ILE A 495 -17.87 -25.64 -12.37
N ILE A 496 -18.11 -26.40 -11.30
CA ILE A 496 -18.56 -25.90 -10.01
C ILE A 496 -17.35 -25.76 -9.08
N VAL A 497 -17.02 -24.55 -8.65
CA VAL A 497 -15.85 -24.27 -7.80
C VAL A 497 -16.22 -23.85 -6.38
N ALA A 498 -15.68 -24.53 -5.37
CA ALA A 498 -15.81 -24.07 -3.98
C ALA A 498 -14.72 -23.06 -3.58
N CYS A 499 -13.53 -23.18 -4.18
CA CYS A 499 -12.38 -22.33 -3.86
C CYS A 499 -12.41 -21.02 -4.65
N SER A 500 -12.41 -19.89 -3.93
CA SER A 500 -12.37 -18.52 -4.51
C SER A 500 -11.18 -18.29 -5.44
N THR A 501 -10.01 -18.86 -5.12
CA THR A 501 -8.83 -18.78 -6.00
C THR A 501 -9.04 -19.58 -7.28
N CYS A 502 -9.62 -20.78 -7.20
CA CYS A 502 -9.89 -21.58 -8.40
C CYS A 502 -10.88 -20.87 -9.32
N HIS A 503 -11.91 -20.23 -8.76
CA HIS A 503 -12.81 -19.34 -9.51
C HIS A 503 -12.03 -18.27 -10.29
N SER A 504 -11.16 -17.50 -9.62
CA SER A 504 -10.35 -16.47 -10.28
C SER A 504 -9.40 -17.01 -11.36
N MET A 505 -8.91 -18.24 -11.21
CA MET A 505 -8.05 -18.87 -12.22
C MET A 505 -8.86 -19.35 -13.43
N PHE A 506 -10.12 -19.76 -13.25
CA PHE A 506 -10.91 -20.42 -14.29
C PHE A 506 -11.85 -19.51 -15.06
N LYS A 507 -12.40 -18.45 -14.45
CA LYS A 507 -13.49 -17.66 -15.02
C LYS A 507 -13.24 -17.09 -16.42
N ASP A 508 -11.99 -16.76 -16.75
CA ASP A 508 -11.59 -16.20 -18.06
C ASP A 508 -11.00 -17.26 -19.00
N ARG A 509 -10.95 -18.53 -18.57
CA ARG A 509 -10.26 -19.64 -19.27
C ARG A 509 -11.20 -20.80 -19.65
N PHE A 510 -12.32 -20.94 -18.95
CA PHE A 510 -13.34 -21.95 -19.20
C PHE A 510 -14.66 -21.29 -19.54
N LEU A 511 -15.44 -21.92 -20.43
CA LEU A 511 -16.68 -21.35 -20.96
C LEU A 511 -17.79 -21.21 -19.91
N GLU A 512 -17.89 -22.17 -18.98
CA GLU A 512 -18.91 -22.18 -17.94
C GLU A 512 -18.30 -22.55 -16.58
N VAL A 513 -18.11 -21.53 -15.73
CA VAL A 513 -17.68 -21.67 -14.34
C VAL A 513 -18.73 -21.04 -13.45
N ILE A 514 -19.14 -21.74 -12.39
CA ILE A 514 -20.07 -21.23 -11.38
C ILE A 514 -19.49 -21.45 -9.98
N SER A 515 -19.61 -20.45 -9.10
CA SER A 515 -19.27 -20.64 -7.70
C SER A 515 -20.24 -21.62 -7.03
N LEU A 516 -19.73 -22.45 -6.13
CA LEU A 516 -20.56 -23.26 -5.24
C LEU A 516 -21.56 -22.38 -4.48
N TRP A 517 -21.18 -21.17 -4.08
CA TRP A 517 -22.03 -20.29 -3.28
C TRP A 517 -23.20 -19.74 -4.10
N GLU A 518 -22.95 -19.35 -5.35
CA GLU A 518 -24.01 -18.94 -6.27
C GLU A 518 -25.00 -20.08 -6.50
N LEU A 519 -24.49 -21.29 -6.71
CA LEU A 519 -25.33 -22.46 -6.91
C LEU A 519 -26.16 -22.80 -5.66
N MET A 520 -25.53 -22.89 -4.49
CA MET A 520 -26.20 -23.22 -3.23
C MET A 520 -27.19 -22.15 -2.77
N ASP A 521 -27.01 -20.90 -3.20
CA ASP A 521 -28.01 -19.85 -2.97
C ASP A 521 -29.30 -20.10 -3.77
N HIS A 522 -29.24 -20.72 -4.94
CA HIS A 522 -30.44 -21.03 -5.74
C HIS A 522 -31.05 -22.40 -5.42
N LEU A 523 -30.28 -23.30 -4.82
CA LEU A 523 -30.75 -24.62 -4.42
C LEU A 523 -31.26 -24.62 -2.97
N GLU A 524 -32.10 -25.59 -2.63
CA GLU A 524 -32.47 -25.84 -1.24
C GLU A 524 -31.23 -26.25 -0.44
N LEU A 525 -30.89 -25.45 0.58
CA LEU A 525 -29.83 -25.78 1.50
C LEU A 525 -30.19 -27.07 2.28
N PRO A 526 -29.22 -27.94 2.60
CA PRO A 526 -29.49 -29.11 3.41
C PRO A 526 -29.89 -28.68 4.82
N VAL A 527 -31.20 -28.72 5.10
CA VAL A 527 -31.73 -28.47 6.44
C VAL A 527 -31.38 -29.69 7.28
N GLN A 528 -30.67 -29.49 8.40
CA GLN A 528 -30.54 -30.56 9.39
C GLN A 528 -31.91 -30.79 10.02
N GLY A 529 -32.60 -31.84 9.55
CA GLY A 529 -33.73 -32.42 10.26
C GLY A 529 -33.28 -32.90 11.63
N ASP A 530 -34.02 -32.53 12.65
CA ASP A 530 -34.08 -33.26 13.90
C ASP A 530 -34.29 -34.75 13.58
N GLY A 531 -33.40 -35.60 14.06
CA GLY A 531 -33.55 -37.03 13.88
C GLY A 531 -34.81 -37.51 14.60
N SER A 532 -35.94 -37.58 13.91
CA SER A 532 -37.02 -38.52 14.24
C SER A 532 -37.88 -38.83 13.02
N SER A 533 -37.53 -39.89 12.30
CA SER A 533 -38.54 -40.67 11.60
C SER A 533 -39.23 -41.58 12.63
N THR A 534 -40.56 -41.64 12.53
CA THR A 534 -41.50 -42.64 13.07
C THR A 534 -42.10 -42.44 14.48
N THR A 535 -43.37 -42.03 14.45
CA THR A 535 -44.51 -42.47 15.28
C THR A 535 -44.44 -42.32 16.80
N SER A 536 -45.12 -41.29 17.35
CA SER A 536 -46.21 -41.46 18.34
C SER A 536 -46.77 -40.10 18.83
N THR A 537 -48.03 -40.19 19.28
CA THR A 537 -49.05 -39.21 19.72
C THR A 537 -48.63 -38.01 20.60
N PRO A 538 -49.46 -36.93 20.63
CA PRO A 538 -49.16 -35.69 21.32
C PRO A 538 -49.52 -35.77 22.80
N ASN A 539 -48.58 -35.44 23.69
CA ASN A 539 -48.95 -35.01 25.04
C ASN A 539 -47.95 -34.02 25.66
N SER A 540 -48.50 -32.84 25.93
CA SER A 540 -48.23 -31.92 27.03
C SER A 540 -46.77 -31.62 27.43
N GLY A 541 -46.38 -30.36 27.20
CA GLY A 541 -45.69 -29.56 28.22
C GLY A 541 -44.18 -29.53 28.18
N SER A 542 -43.60 -28.88 27.17
CA SER A 542 -42.44 -28.01 27.38
C SER A 542 -42.37 -26.98 26.25
N GLU A 543 -42.37 -25.70 26.62
CA GLU A 543 -41.95 -24.61 25.74
C GLU A 543 -40.45 -24.76 25.47
N SER A 544 -40.09 -25.60 24.50
CA SER A 544 -38.84 -25.45 23.77
C SER A 544 -39.16 -25.32 22.30
N GLU A 545 -39.84 -24.23 21.97
CA GLU A 545 -39.93 -23.73 20.61
C GLU A 545 -38.52 -23.57 20.02
N SER A 546 -38.42 -23.91 18.74
CA SER A 546 -37.28 -23.77 17.84
C SER A 546 -36.15 -22.85 18.32
N ARG A 547 -34.98 -23.43 18.66
CA ARG A 547 -33.73 -22.66 18.66
C ARG A 547 -33.34 -22.39 17.21
N ILE A 548 -33.99 -21.39 16.61
CA ILE A 548 -33.47 -20.69 15.44
C ILE A 548 -32.01 -20.33 15.77
N ARG A 549 -31.09 -20.65 14.86
CA ARG A 549 -29.65 -20.37 14.98
C ARG A 549 -29.43 -18.85 14.95
N THR A 550 -29.76 -18.14 16.01
CA THR A 550 -29.66 -16.68 16.10
C THR A 550 -28.27 -16.30 16.56
N GLY A 551 -27.49 -15.69 15.68
CA GLY A 551 -26.18 -15.14 16.00
C GLY A 551 -25.73 -14.13 14.95
N LYS A 552 -24.90 -13.18 15.38
CA LYS A 552 -24.25 -12.22 14.49
C LYS A 552 -22.90 -12.77 14.03
N LEU A 553 -22.60 -12.72 12.74
CA LEU A 553 -21.34 -13.20 12.17
C LEU A 553 -20.71 -12.14 11.27
N ALA A 554 -19.41 -11.91 11.44
CA ALA A 554 -18.66 -11.01 10.57
C ALA A 554 -18.16 -11.74 9.32
N VAL A 555 -18.55 -11.24 8.15
CA VAL A 555 -18.24 -11.90 6.87
C VAL A 555 -16.86 -11.50 6.38
N GLN A 556 -16.01 -12.51 6.14
CA GLN A 556 -14.75 -12.34 5.42
C GLN A 556 -14.94 -12.65 3.94
N ASP A 557 -14.94 -11.61 3.11
CA ASP A 557 -14.84 -11.78 1.66
C ASP A 557 -13.42 -12.17 1.24
N ALA A 558 -13.31 -13.15 0.35
CA ALA A 558 -12.02 -13.58 -0.19
C ALA A 558 -11.48 -12.58 -1.21
N CYS A 559 -10.21 -12.20 -1.08
CA CYS A 559 -9.58 -11.23 -1.99
C CYS A 559 -9.57 -11.66 -3.47
N THR A 560 -9.62 -12.95 -3.78
CA THR A 560 -9.71 -13.48 -5.15
C THR A 560 -11.11 -13.36 -5.77
N THR A 561 -12.12 -13.03 -4.97
CA THR A 561 -13.49 -12.73 -5.43
C THR A 561 -13.80 -11.23 -5.38
N ARG A 562 -12.79 -10.35 -5.29
CA ARG A 562 -12.96 -8.90 -5.12
C ARG A 562 -13.95 -8.26 -6.10
N HIS A 563 -13.95 -8.74 -7.34
CA HIS A 563 -14.79 -8.22 -8.43
C HIS A 563 -16.01 -9.10 -8.72
N GLU A 564 -16.42 -9.95 -7.77
CA GLU A 564 -17.50 -10.93 -7.93
C GLU A 564 -18.68 -10.60 -6.99
N PRO A 565 -19.44 -9.53 -7.25
CA PRO A 565 -20.56 -9.13 -6.38
C PRO A 565 -21.63 -10.22 -6.24
N VAL A 566 -21.82 -11.03 -7.29
CA VAL A 566 -22.77 -12.15 -7.27
C VAL A 566 -22.42 -13.17 -6.19
N ILE A 567 -21.12 -13.48 -6.04
CA ILE A 567 -20.62 -14.38 -4.99
C ILE A 567 -20.77 -13.73 -3.61
N HIS A 568 -20.42 -12.44 -3.48
CA HIS A 568 -20.56 -11.69 -2.22
C HIS A 568 -22.00 -11.73 -1.72
N ASP A 569 -22.95 -11.46 -2.61
CA ASP A 569 -24.36 -11.41 -2.24
C ASP A 569 -24.94 -12.81 -1.99
N ALA A 570 -24.49 -13.84 -2.74
CA ALA A 570 -24.89 -15.23 -2.51
C ALA A 570 -24.48 -15.72 -1.11
N VAL A 571 -23.24 -15.44 -0.68
CA VAL A 571 -22.75 -15.78 0.67
C VAL A 571 -23.63 -15.15 1.74
N ARG A 572 -23.99 -13.87 1.58
CA ARG A 572 -24.84 -13.14 2.54
C ARG A 572 -26.25 -13.71 2.58
N ARG A 573 -26.85 -14.00 1.42
CA ARG A 573 -28.18 -14.63 1.35
C ARG A 573 -28.19 -16.04 1.95
N ILE A 574 -27.15 -16.83 1.76
CA ILE A 574 -27.00 -18.13 2.43
C ILE A 574 -26.98 -17.94 3.95
N LEU A 575 -26.20 -17.00 4.47
CA LEU A 575 -26.16 -16.71 5.91
C LEU A 575 -27.53 -16.30 6.46
N THR A 576 -28.24 -15.44 5.74
CA THR A 576 -29.62 -15.05 6.10
C THR A 576 -30.58 -16.24 6.09
N LYS A 577 -30.50 -17.12 5.07
CA LYS A 577 -31.31 -18.36 5.00
C LYS A 577 -31.01 -19.32 6.16
N LEU A 578 -29.78 -19.31 6.67
CA LEU A 578 -29.37 -20.09 7.83
C LEU A 578 -29.75 -19.42 9.18
N GLY A 579 -30.32 -18.21 9.15
CA GLY A 579 -30.80 -17.49 10.35
C GLY A 579 -29.79 -16.53 11.00
N TYR A 580 -28.67 -16.24 10.35
CA TYR A 580 -27.63 -15.35 10.90
C TYR A 580 -27.80 -13.89 10.49
N GLU A 581 -27.46 -12.98 11.41
CA GLU A 581 -27.27 -11.57 11.11
C GLU A 581 -25.84 -11.35 10.58
N VAL A 582 -25.72 -10.62 9.46
CA VAL A 582 -24.43 -10.32 8.84
C VAL A 582 -23.85 -9.02 9.39
N GLU A 583 -22.64 -9.09 9.92
CA GLU A 583 -21.79 -7.93 10.18
C GLU A 583 -20.81 -7.73 9.02
N GLU A 584 -20.83 -6.54 8.42
CA GLU A 584 -19.84 -6.15 7.41
C GLU A 584 -18.58 -5.63 8.08
N LEU A 585 -17.43 -6.24 7.76
CA LEU A 585 -16.13 -5.72 8.19
C LEU A 585 -15.84 -4.37 7.52
N PRO A 586 -15.07 -3.45 8.15
CA PRO A 586 -14.72 -2.15 7.57
C PRO A 586 -14.15 -2.23 6.15
N TYR A 587 -13.33 -3.26 5.90
CA TYR A 587 -12.90 -3.63 4.55
C TYR A 587 -13.62 -4.91 4.12
N ASN A 588 -14.72 -4.75 3.37
CA ASN A 588 -15.54 -5.83 2.83
C ASN A 588 -15.60 -5.75 1.29
N LYS A 589 -16.16 -6.78 0.64
CA LYS A 589 -16.41 -6.86 -0.80
C LYS A 589 -15.19 -6.46 -1.63
N GLU A 590 -15.32 -5.43 -2.48
CA GLU A 590 -14.24 -4.95 -3.34
C GLU A 590 -13.06 -4.33 -2.58
N LEU A 591 -13.25 -3.95 -1.31
CA LEU A 591 -12.21 -3.38 -0.46
C LEU A 591 -11.55 -4.41 0.47
N THR A 592 -12.01 -5.67 0.47
CA THR A 592 -11.52 -6.71 1.39
C THR A 592 -9.99 -6.82 1.43
N LYS A 593 -9.43 -7.01 2.63
CA LYS A 593 -8.00 -7.23 2.84
C LYS A 593 -7.63 -8.70 2.62
N CYS A 594 -6.35 -8.98 2.33
CA CYS A 594 -5.86 -10.35 2.19
C CYS A 594 -5.59 -11.01 3.57
N CYS A 595 -5.65 -12.34 3.64
CA CYS A 595 -5.21 -13.12 4.81
C CYS A 595 -3.72 -13.53 4.76
N GLY A 596 -2.93 -13.01 3.81
CA GLY A 596 -1.51 -13.34 3.63
C GLY A 596 -1.21 -14.65 2.88
N PHE A 597 -2.21 -15.46 2.54
CA PHE A 597 -1.98 -16.71 1.81
C PHE A 597 -1.70 -16.52 0.31
N GLY A 598 -2.58 -15.77 -0.38
CA GLY A 598 -2.41 -15.45 -1.80
C GLY A 598 -1.08 -14.73 -2.05
N GLY A 599 -0.50 -14.89 -3.24
CA GLY A 599 0.81 -14.32 -3.54
C GLY A 599 1.98 -14.95 -2.76
N LEU A 600 1.71 -15.97 -1.93
CA LEU A 600 2.68 -16.77 -1.17
C LEU A 600 3.38 -16.04 -0.02
N THR A 601 2.81 -14.93 0.46
CA THR A 601 3.41 -14.11 1.53
C THR A 601 3.72 -14.91 2.79
N SER A 602 2.80 -15.75 3.26
CA SER A 602 3.01 -16.61 4.45
C SER A 602 4.20 -17.57 4.33
N PHE A 603 4.66 -17.90 3.11
CA PHE A 603 5.82 -18.77 2.90
C PHE A 603 7.12 -17.96 2.74
N VAL A 604 7.04 -16.79 2.10
CA VAL A 604 8.21 -15.92 1.83
C VAL A 604 8.61 -15.11 3.07
N ASN A 605 7.62 -14.62 3.80
CA ASN A 605 7.77 -13.71 4.93
C ASN A 605 6.72 -14.05 6.01
N PRO A 606 6.96 -15.12 6.79
CA PRO A 606 6.02 -15.59 7.81
C PRO A 606 5.71 -14.53 8.87
N GLU A 607 6.69 -13.67 9.21
CA GLU A 607 6.48 -12.56 10.14
C GLU A 607 5.40 -11.60 9.63
N LEU A 608 5.55 -11.11 8.39
CA LEU A 608 4.53 -10.26 7.78
C LEU A 608 3.20 -11.01 7.57
N GLY A 609 3.26 -12.31 7.27
CA GLY A 609 2.07 -13.15 7.18
C GLY A 609 1.25 -13.13 8.48
N LYS A 610 1.91 -13.14 9.64
CA LYS A 610 1.28 -13.00 10.95
C LYS A 610 0.71 -11.60 11.15
N GLU A 611 1.48 -10.55 10.87
CA GLU A 611 1.01 -9.15 10.98
C GLU A 611 -0.24 -8.88 10.12
N ILE A 612 -0.30 -9.43 8.90
CA ILE A 612 -1.46 -9.31 8.00
C ILE A 612 -2.71 -9.94 8.64
N VAL A 613 -2.56 -11.10 9.26
CA VAL A 613 -3.68 -11.77 9.93
C VAL A 613 -4.10 -11.02 11.19
N GLU A 614 -3.16 -10.52 11.99
CA GLU A 614 -3.43 -9.72 13.20
C GLU A 614 -4.25 -8.46 12.85
N ASP A 615 -3.79 -7.70 11.84
CA ASP A 615 -4.52 -6.55 11.31
C ASP A 615 -5.95 -6.95 10.92
N ARG A 616 -6.10 -8.09 10.25
CA ARG A 616 -7.38 -8.56 9.76
C ARG A 616 -8.36 -8.96 10.87
N ILE A 617 -7.91 -9.74 11.84
CA ILE A 617 -8.78 -10.23 12.93
C ILE A 617 -9.11 -9.15 13.95
N SER A 618 -8.34 -8.05 13.99
CA SER A 618 -8.57 -6.90 14.88
C SER A 618 -9.79 -6.04 14.47
N GLU A 619 -10.30 -6.19 13.25
CA GLU A 619 -11.37 -5.35 12.71
C GLU A 619 -12.74 -5.56 13.36
N SER A 620 -12.94 -6.69 14.05
CA SER A 620 -14.18 -6.97 14.77
C SER A 620 -13.96 -8.05 15.82
N THR A 621 -14.66 -7.94 16.95
CA THR A 621 -14.67 -8.96 18.00
C THR A 621 -15.62 -10.12 17.70
N THR A 622 -16.61 -9.92 16.83
CA THR A 622 -17.60 -10.92 16.38
C THR A 622 -16.93 -12.13 15.74
N ASP A 623 -17.49 -13.33 15.92
CA ASP A 623 -17.02 -14.55 15.24
C ASP A 623 -17.04 -14.37 13.72
N TYR A 624 -16.01 -14.88 13.04
CA TYR A 624 -15.87 -14.69 11.59
C TYR A 624 -16.49 -15.86 10.82
N VAL A 625 -16.99 -15.58 9.63
CA VAL A 625 -17.30 -16.60 8.62
C VAL A 625 -16.55 -16.31 7.33
N ALA A 626 -15.81 -17.29 6.84
CA ALA A 626 -15.09 -17.23 5.57
C ALA A 626 -15.57 -18.33 4.62
N TYR A 627 -15.59 -18.04 3.33
CA TYR A 627 -15.87 -19.02 2.27
C TYR A 627 -14.59 -19.40 1.49
N CYS A 628 -13.44 -18.98 1.99
CA CYS A 628 -12.11 -19.44 1.57
C CYS A 628 -11.46 -20.20 2.71
N ALA A 629 -11.12 -21.47 2.48
CA ALA A 629 -10.49 -22.35 3.47
C ALA A 629 -9.21 -21.74 4.07
N MET A 630 -8.41 -21.02 3.28
CA MET A 630 -7.18 -20.39 3.78
C MET A 630 -7.41 -19.13 4.59
N CYS A 631 -8.48 -18.37 4.32
CA CYS A 631 -8.85 -17.27 5.21
C CYS A 631 -9.23 -17.82 6.59
N ARG A 632 -10.08 -18.86 6.62
CA ARG A 632 -10.49 -19.54 7.85
C ARG A 632 -9.32 -20.09 8.64
N ASP A 633 -8.45 -20.88 7.99
CA ASP A 633 -7.31 -21.49 8.66
C ASP A 633 -6.32 -20.45 9.18
N ASN A 634 -6.02 -19.40 8.39
CA ASN A 634 -5.07 -18.37 8.81
C ASN A 634 -5.59 -17.57 10.01
N PHE A 635 -6.89 -17.27 10.08
CA PHE A 635 -7.46 -16.56 11.23
C PHE A 635 -7.52 -17.45 12.48
N ALA A 636 -7.92 -18.71 12.33
CA ALA A 636 -7.91 -19.69 13.41
C ALA A 636 -6.50 -19.93 13.97
N ALA A 637 -5.46 -19.85 13.13
CA ALA A 637 -4.06 -19.94 13.55
C ALA A 637 -3.64 -18.86 14.56
N GLN A 638 -4.39 -17.76 14.65
CA GLN A 638 -4.18 -16.66 15.59
C GLN A 638 -5.30 -16.55 16.63
N GLY A 639 -6.03 -17.66 16.85
CA GLY A 639 -7.04 -17.74 17.90
C GLY A 639 -8.36 -17.04 17.58
N LYS A 640 -8.55 -16.51 16.36
CA LYS A 640 -9.83 -15.95 15.96
C LYS A 640 -10.81 -17.07 15.66
N ARG A 641 -11.88 -17.14 16.46
CA ARG A 641 -13.04 -18.01 16.19
C ARG A 641 -13.59 -17.73 14.80
N THR A 642 -13.46 -18.73 13.93
CA THR A 642 -13.74 -18.56 12.50
C THR A 642 -14.36 -19.82 11.91
N PHE A 643 -15.57 -19.67 11.39
CA PHE A 643 -16.25 -20.68 10.61
C PHE A 643 -15.78 -20.65 9.15
N HIS A 644 -15.70 -21.82 8.54
CA HIS A 644 -15.91 -21.92 7.11
C HIS A 644 -17.42 -21.90 6.83
N LEU A 645 -17.89 -21.33 5.72
CA LEU A 645 -19.34 -21.30 5.41
C LEU A 645 -19.95 -22.72 5.39
N LEU A 646 -19.18 -23.72 4.95
CA LEU A 646 -19.61 -25.13 4.98
C LEU A 646 -19.76 -25.69 6.40
N ASP A 647 -19.06 -25.15 7.39
CA ASP A 647 -19.24 -25.52 8.80
C ASP A 647 -20.67 -25.17 9.25
N LEU A 648 -21.22 -24.05 8.77
CA LEU A 648 -22.57 -23.59 9.10
C LEU A 648 -23.66 -24.38 8.34
N ILE A 649 -23.36 -24.78 7.10
CA ILE A 649 -24.29 -25.53 6.25
C ILE A 649 -24.35 -27.01 6.67
N PHE A 650 -23.20 -27.63 6.93
CA PHE A 650 -23.07 -29.08 7.09
C PHE A 650 -22.56 -29.53 8.47
N GLY A 651 -22.09 -28.62 9.33
CA GLY A 651 -21.52 -28.95 10.64
C GLY A 651 -22.59 -29.29 11.66
N THR A 652 -22.26 -30.22 12.56
CA THR A 652 -23.15 -30.69 13.64
C THR A 652 -22.83 -30.07 14.99
N ASN A 653 -21.58 -29.64 15.20
CA ASN A 653 -21.11 -28.96 16.40
C ASN A 653 -20.47 -27.61 16.02
N LEU A 654 -21.23 -26.53 16.18
CA LEU A 654 -20.77 -25.19 15.79
C LEU A 654 -19.66 -24.66 16.72
N GLU A 655 -19.71 -24.99 18.00
CA GLU A 655 -18.70 -24.52 18.95
C GLU A 655 -17.32 -25.11 18.64
N GLU A 656 -17.27 -26.41 18.33
CA GLU A 656 -16.05 -27.06 17.87
C GLU A 656 -15.58 -26.51 16.52
N ALA A 657 -16.51 -26.29 15.58
CA ALA A 657 -16.16 -25.77 14.27
C ALA A 657 -15.50 -24.37 14.33
N ALA A 658 -16.05 -23.48 15.17
CA ALA A 658 -15.54 -22.12 15.38
C ALA A 658 -14.11 -22.10 15.95
N ASN A 659 -13.82 -23.02 16.88
CA ASN A 659 -12.54 -23.09 17.58
C ASN A 659 -11.53 -24.03 16.91
N ARG A 660 -11.91 -24.74 15.83
CA ARG A 660 -11.05 -25.73 15.19
C ARG A 660 -9.73 -25.06 14.74
N PRO A 661 -8.56 -25.58 15.17
CA PRO A 661 -7.27 -24.98 14.83
C PRO A 661 -6.94 -25.12 13.33
N LYS A 662 -5.93 -24.39 12.87
CA LYS A 662 -5.38 -24.60 11.52
C LYS A 662 -4.86 -26.04 11.38
N VAL A 663 -5.02 -26.61 10.19
CA VAL A 663 -4.39 -27.91 9.88
C VAL A 663 -2.91 -27.68 9.56
N GLY A 664 -2.03 -28.34 10.30
CA GLY A 664 -0.57 -28.30 10.11
C GLY A 664 -0.13 -28.82 8.74
N ILE A 665 1.00 -28.32 8.23
CA ILE A 665 1.43 -28.50 6.83
C ILE A 665 1.55 -29.98 6.40
N SER A 666 1.97 -30.87 7.31
CA SER A 666 2.06 -32.31 7.03
C SER A 666 0.68 -32.92 6.86
N TYR A 667 -0.21 -32.64 7.80
CA TYR A 667 -1.58 -33.14 7.79
C TYR A 667 -2.38 -32.63 6.60
N ARG A 668 -2.04 -31.45 6.05
CA ARG A 668 -2.65 -30.93 4.82
C ARG A 668 -2.42 -31.85 3.61
N GLN A 669 -1.24 -32.42 3.47
CA GLN A 669 -0.94 -33.39 2.39
C GLN A 669 -1.61 -34.73 2.66
N GLU A 670 -1.52 -35.21 3.91
CA GLU A 670 -2.17 -36.45 4.31
C GLU A 670 -3.68 -36.42 4.10
N ASN A 671 -4.36 -35.33 4.49
CA ASN A 671 -5.81 -35.17 4.35
C ASN A 671 -6.23 -35.27 2.89
N ARG A 672 -5.47 -34.66 1.98
CA ARG A 672 -5.69 -34.75 0.53
C ARG A 672 -5.55 -36.17 0.02
N ALA A 673 -4.46 -36.86 0.35
CA ALA A 673 -4.25 -38.24 -0.07
C ALA A 673 -5.29 -39.20 0.52
N LYS A 674 -5.62 -39.05 1.82
CA LYS A 674 -6.67 -39.83 2.51
C LYS A 674 -8.04 -39.59 1.87
N LEU A 675 -8.39 -38.34 1.54
CA LEU A 675 -9.64 -38.01 0.86
C LEU A 675 -9.75 -38.74 -0.48
N LYS A 676 -8.72 -38.65 -1.34
CA LYS A 676 -8.71 -39.37 -2.63
C LYS A 676 -8.91 -40.87 -2.43
N ARG A 677 -8.11 -41.51 -1.57
CA ARG A 677 -8.19 -42.96 -1.29
C ARG A 677 -9.58 -43.35 -0.79
N LYS A 678 -10.13 -42.59 0.16
CA LYS A 678 -11.45 -42.83 0.73
C LYS A 678 -12.54 -42.77 -0.34
N LEU A 679 -12.51 -41.76 -1.20
CA LEU A 679 -13.50 -41.57 -2.26
C LEU A 679 -13.40 -42.64 -3.35
N LEU A 680 -12.20 -42.98 -3.81
CA LEU A 680 -11.97 -44.07 -4.76
C LEU A 680 -12.55 -45.39 -4.26
N HIS A 681 -12.29 -45.71 -2.99
CA HIS A 681 -12.80 -46.92 -2.36
C HIS A 681 -14.33 -46.87 -2.13
N SER A 682 -14.85 -45.78 -1.55
CA SER A 682 -16.25 -45.72 -1.14
C SER A 682 -17.20 -45.56 -2.33
N LEU A 683 -16.85 -44.75 -3.32
CA LEU A 683 -17.73 -44.37 -4.44
C LEU A 683 -17.46 -45.17 -5.72
N TRP A 684 -16.19 -45.36 -6.10
CA TRP A 684 -15.82 -46.05 -7.36
C TRP A 684 -15.43 -47.51 -7.18
N LYS A 685 -15.35 -48.00 -5.94
CA LYS A 685 -14.92 -49.37 -5.60
C LYS A 685 -13.53 -49.71 -6.17
N GLU A 686 -12.70 -48.70 -6.38
CA GLU A 686 -11.32 -48.86 -6.81
C GLU A 686 -10.45 -49.21 -5.59
N ALA A 687 -9.58 -50.21 -5.73
CA ALA A 687 -8.66 -50.59 -4.67
C ALA A 687 -7.71 -49.42 -4.35
N PRO A 688 -7.38 -49.18 -3.06
CA PRO A 688 -6.32 -48.24 -2.74
C PRO A 688 -5.04 -48.66 -3.47
N GLN A 689 -4.41 -47.74 -4.20
CA GLN A 689 -3.04 -47.99 -4.65
C GLN A 689 -2.16 -48.07 -3.40
N GLU A 690 -1.73 -49.27 -3.03
CA GLU A 690 -0.67 -49.47 -2.04
C GLU A 690 0.66 -49.08 -2.66
N LYS A 691 1.07 -47.84 -2.43
CA LYS A 691 2.46 -47.40 -2.53
C LYS A 691 2.82 -46.69 -1.24
N GLU A 692 2.89 -47.43 -0.14
CA GLU A 692 3.58 -46.92 1.04
C GLU A 692 5.08 -47.14 0.83
N GLY A 693 5.83 -46.06 0.64
CA GLY A 693 7.28 -46.15 0.78
C GLY A 693 7.60 -46.64 2.19
N ALA A 694 8.64 -47.46 2.35
CA ALA A 694 8.99 -48.09 3.64
C ALA A 694 9.02 -47.07 4.81
N TYR A 695 9.41 -45.83 4.52
CA TYR A 695 9.44 -44.71 5.47
C TYR A 695 8.08 -44.36 6.10
N ARG A 696 6.95 -44.53 5.39
CA ARG A 696 5.61 -44.19 5.92
C ARG A 696 5.18 -45.09 7.07
N THR A 697 5.78 -46.27 7.20
CA THR A 697 5.52 -47.21 8.32
C THR A 697 6.24 -46.80 9.61
N ILE A 698 7.19 -45.86 9.53
CA ILE A 698 7.95 -45.37 10.68
C ILE A 698 7.04 -44.53 11.57
N LYS A 699 6.79 -45.02 12.78
CA LYS A 699 6.03 -44.31 13.80
C LYS A 699 6.93 -43.30 14.52
N LEU A 700 6.67 -42.02 14.31
CA LEU A 700 7.36 -40.91 14.98
C LEU A 700 6.65 -40.53 16.27
N LEU A 701 7.42 -40.34 17.35
CA LEU A 701 6.98 -39.71 18.59
C LEU A 701 7.51 -38.27 18.58
N LEU A 702 6.60 -37.30 18.46
CA LEU A 702 6.90 -35.87 18.36
C LEU A 702 6.31 -35.15 19.57
N ASN A 703 7.08 -34.24 20.17
CA ASN A 703 6.55 -33.32 21.17
C ASN A 703 6.16 -31.97 20.54
N ASP A 704 5.37 -31.18 21.26
CA ASP A 704 4.85 -29.88 20.79
C ASP A 704 5.94 -28.93 20.29
N LYS A 705 7.13 -28.96 20.92
CA LYS A 705 8.26 -28.11 20.52
C LYS A 705 8.80 -28.51 19.15
N VAL A 706 8.97 -29.80 18.90
CA VAL A 706 9.44 -30.31 17.60
C VAL A 706 8.38 -30.07 16.52
N GLU A 707 7.10 -30.29 16.83
CA GLU A 707 6.02 -30.00 15.89
C GLU A 707 5.98 -28.51 15.50
N GLN A 708 6.17 -27.62 16.48
CA GLN A 708 6.24 -26.18 16.21
C GLN A 708 7.45 -25.82 15.32
N ILE A 709 8.62 -26.42 15.55
CA ILE A 709 9.81 -26.21 14.70
C ILE A 709 9.54 -26.70 13.27
N MET A 710 8.88 -27.86 13.12
CA MET A 710 8.52 -28.41 11.81
C MET A 710 7.59 -27.45 11.06
N GLU A 711 6.56 -26.93 11.72
CA GLU A 711 5.64 -25.94 11.14
C GLU A 711 6.35 -24.65 10.73
N ASP A 712 7.18 -24.08 11.62
CA ASP A 712 7.89 -22.82 11.36
C ASP A 712 8.95 -22.95 10.25
N ARG A 713 9.55 -24.14 10.11
CA ARG A 713 10.60 -24.41 9.11
C ARG A 713 10.08 -25.08 7.84
N LEU A 714 8.77 -25.28 7.73
CA LEU A 714 8.13 -25.93 6.58
C LEU A 714 8.66 -27.36 6.32
N ILE A 715 8.89 -28.12 7.39
CA ILE A 715 9.38 -29.50 7.35
C ILE A 715 8.21 -30.46 7.49
N LEU A 716 8.07 -31.39 6.55
CA LEU A 716 6.99 -32.38 6.56
C LEU A 716 7.37 -33.59 7.42
N ARG A 717 6.38 -34.26 8.01
CA ARG A 717 6.57 -35.57 8.68
C ARG A 717 7.24 -36.58 7.75
N GLU A 718 6.85 -36.58 6.47
CA GLU A 718 7.47 -37.45 5.45
C GLU A 718 8.93 -37.09 5.17
N ASP A 719 9.34 -35.83 5.32
CA ASP A 719 10.75 -35.43 5.18
C ASP A 719 11.59 -36.09 6.29
N ILE A 720 11.07 -36.08 7.53
CA ILE A 720 11.69 -36.71 8.71
C ILE A 720 11.75 -38.23 8.55
N GLN A 721 10.64 -38.85 8.14
CA GLN A 721 10.57 -40.29 7.93
C GLN A 721 11.55 -40.77 6.86
N GLN A 722 11.72 -40.03 5.76
CA GLN A 722 12.69 -40.37 4.71
C GLN A 722 14.14 -40.28 5.20
N VAL A 723 14.47 -39.28 6.02
CA VAL A 723 15.81 -39.18 6.64
C VAL A 723 16.09 -40.41 7.49
N ILE A 724 15.15 -40.77 8.35
CA ILE A 724 15.29 -41.91 9.26
C ILE A 724 15.34 -43.24 8.49
N GLU A 725 14.44 -43.45 7.51
CA GLU A 725 14.44 -44.67 6.70
C GLU A 725 15.79 -44.89 6.02
N LEU A 726 16.33 -43.84 5.39
CA LEU A 726 17.62 -43.91 4.74
C LEU A 726 18.71 -44.25 5.75
N ALA A 727 18.73 -43.55 6.88
CA ALA A 727 19.72 -43.73 7.95
C ALA A 727 19.71 -45.14 8.54
N GLU A 728 18.52 -45.71 8.80
CA GLU A 728 18.38 -47.08 9.32
C GLU A 728 18.71 -48.12 8.25
N ARG A 729 18.41 -47.86 6.98
CA ARG A 729 18.71 -48.79 5.88
C ARG A 729 20.18 -48.81 5.49
N THR A 730 20.87 -47.67 5.50
CA THR A 730 22.27 -47.57 5.06
C THR A 730 23.26 -47.59 6.24
N GLY A 731 22.81 -47.29 7.44
CA GLY A 731 23.67 -47.06 8.61
C GLY A 731 24.40 -45.71 8.59
N ILE A 732 24.15 -44.85 7.59
CA ILE A 732 24.80 -43.53 7.48
C ILE A 732 24.12 -42.56 8.44
N LYS A 733 24.65 -42.48 9.66
CA LYS A 733 24.20 -41.56 10.73
C LYS A 733 25.32 -41.33 11.76
N PHE A 734 25.30 -40.18 12.42
CA PHE A 734 26.13 -39.93 13.59
C PHE A 734 25.44 -40.48 14.83
N ILE A 735 26.20 -41.08 15.75
CA ILE A 735 25.71 -41.51 17.05
C ILE A 735 26.47 -40.71 18.11
N ASN A 736 25.74 -40.00 18.96
CA ASN A 736 26.33 -39.28 20.08
C ASN A 736 26.74 -40.29 21.18
N PRO A 737 28.02 -40.36 21.56
CA PRO A 737 28.51 -41.36 22.52
C PRO A 737 28.00 -41.15 23.94
N ASP A 738 27.59 -39.93 24.30
CA ASP A 738 27.20 -39.58 25.67
C ASP A 738 25.74 -39.96 25.98
N ASN A 739 24.86 -39.92 24.96
CA ASN A 739 23.42 -40.14 25.13
C ASN A 739 22.80 -41.16 24.15
N GLY A 740 23.58 -41.65 23.18
CA GLY A 740 23.12 -42.64 22.19
C GLY A 740 22.22 -42.10 21.09
N HIS A 741 21.99 -40.78 21.02
CA HIS A 741 21.11 -40.19 20.01
C HIS A 741 21.70 -40.33 18.61
N SER A 742 20.83 -40.63 17.64
CA SER A 742 21.18 -40.67 16.23
C SER A 742 20.92 -39.31 15.58
N LEU A 743 21.87 -38.81 14.81
CA LEU A 743 21.72 -37.62 13.97
C LEU A 743 21.99 -38.01 12.52
N ALA A 744 20.99 -37.85 11.67
CA ALA A 744 21.07 -38.20 10.25
C ALA A 744 20.59 -37.06 9.36
N HIS A 745 20.94 -37.13 8.08
CA HIS A 745 20.46 -36.20 7.07
C HIS A 745 20.03 -36.88 5.78
N PHE A 746 19.14 -36.21 5.05
CA PHE A 746 18.78 -36.58 3.69
C PHE A 746 18.40 -35.36 2.88
N ARG A 747 18.83 -35.34 1.62
CA ARG A 747 18.51 -34.29 0.66
C ARG A 747 17.68 -34.89 -0.48
N PRO A 748 16.34 -34.94 -0.35
CA PRO A 748 15.48 -35.52 -1.40
C PRO A 748 15.52 -34.71 -2.70
N VAL A 749 15.64 -33.37 -2.60
CA VAL A 749 15.68 -32.48 -3.78
C VAL A 749 16.68 -31.32 -3.57
N LYS A 750 16.19 -30.16 -3.10
CA LYS A 750 16.99 -28.92 -2.93
C LYS A 750 17.25 -28.56 -1.47
N VAL A 751 16.57 -29.23 -0.54
CA VAL A 751 16.64 -28.99 0.90
C VAL A 751 17.21 -30.24 1.53
N THR A 752 18.22 -30.06 2.37
CA THR A 752 18.79 -31.09 3.22
C THR A 752 18.10 -30.98 4.57
N TYR A 753 17.45 -32.07 4.98
CA TYR A 753 16.79 -32.20 6.26
C TYR A 753 17.67 -32.99 7.20
N TRP A 754 17.68 -32.58 8.46
CA TRP A 754 18.41 -33.22 9.54
C TRP A 754 17.46 -33.60 10.66
N VAL A 755 17.68 -34.77 11.23
CA VAL A 755 16.86 -35.34 12.28
C VAL A 755 17.75 -35.88 13.37
N GLU A 756 17.57 -35.37 14.59
CA GLU A 756 18.08 -36.00 15.80
C GLU A 756 16.95 -36.85 16.41
N TYR A 757 17.21 -38.14 16.61
CA TYR A 757 16.21 -39.08 17.11
C TYR A 757 16.83 -40.19 17.96
N ASN A 758 16.00 -40.82 18.77
CA ASN A 758 16.34 -41.99 19.58
C ASN A 758 15.30 -43.09 19.40
N THR A 759 15.74 -44.34 19.54
CA THR A 759 14.86 -45.51 19.46
C THR A 759 14.16 -45.75 20.80
N GLN A 760 12.83 -45.85 20.76
CA GLN A 760 11.98 -46.20 21.91
C GLN A 760 11.15 -47.45 21.58
N GLU A 761 10.63 -48.15 22.59
CA GLU A 761 9.79 -49.35 22.37
C GLU A 761 8.54 -49.06 21.52
N GLN A 762 8.00 -47.84 21.60
CA GLN A 762 6.74 -47.46 20.96
C GLN A 762 6.91 -46.75 19.60
N GLY A 763 8.14 -46.53 19.14
CA GLY A 763 8.45 -45.78 17.92
C GLY A 763 9.79 -45.05 18.03
N LEU A 764 10.07 -44.16 17.07
CA LEU A 764 11.27 -43.34 17.09
C LEU A 764 10.93 -41.96 17.65
N GLU A 765 11.56 -41.61 18.76
CA GLU A 765 11.42 -40.30 19.39
C GLU A 765 12.28 -39.29 18.64
N VAL A 766 11.64 -38.29 18.06
CA VAL A 766 12.33 -37.20 17.38
C VAL A 766 12.59 -36.09 18.38
N LEU A 767 13.86 -35.78 18.56
CA LEU A 767 14.35 -34.85 19.59
C LEU A 767 14.58 -33.46 19.02
N ASN A 768 15.02 -33.37 17.77
CA ASN A 768 15.26 -32.11 17.08
C ASN A 768 15.22 -32.29 15.56
N VAL A 769 14.84 -31.23 14.86
CA VAL A 769 14.82 -31.18 13.40
C VAL A 769 15.33 -29.85 12.90
N TYR A 770 16.07 -29.86 11.80
CA TYR A 770 16.42 -28.63 11.09
C TYR A 770 16.63 -28.89 9.61
N SER A 771 16.67 -27.82 8.82
CA SER A 771 16.87 -27.92 7.38
C SER A 771 17.72 -26.77 6.86
N HIS A 772 18.51 -27.04 5.82
CA HIS A 772 19.28 -26.04 5.09
C HIS A 772 19.36 -26.37 3.60
N ARG A 773 19.94 -25.48 2.78
CA ARG A 773 20.10 -25.70 1.33
C ARG A 773 21.52 -26.07 0.91
N MET A 774 22.44 -26.23 1.87
CA MET A 774 23.79 -26.72 1.59
C MET A 774 23.76 -28.19 1.17
N GLU A 775 24.59 -28.54 0.20
CA GLU A 775 24.84 -29.93 -0.21
C GLU A 775 25.98 -30.49 0.64
N ILE A 776 25.79 -31.69 1.16
CA ILE A 776 26.80 -32.39 1.94
C ILE A 776 27.43 -33.39 0.97
N LEU A 777 28.70 -33.16 0.64
CA LEU A 777 29.46 -34.06 -0.20
C LEU A 777 30.08 -35.12 0.73
N GLU A 778 29.63 -36.36 0.58
CA GLU A 778 30.28 -37.50 1.22
C GLU A 778 31.47 -37.90 0.32
N ASP A 779 32.70 -37.58 0.75
CA ASP A 779 33.88 -38.11 0.09
C ASP A 779 33.88 -39.63 0.33
N GLY A 780 33.60 -40.39 -0.73
CA GLY A 780 33.71 -41.84 -0.71
C GLY A 780 35.14 -42.23 -0.40
N HIS A 781 35.40 -42.66 0.84
CA HIS A 781 36.56 -43.49 1.11
C HIS A 781 36.23 -44.89 0.59
N GLU A 782 36.45 -45.11 -0.71
CA GLU A 782 36.62 -46.46 -1.29
C GLU A 782 37.80 -47.19 -0.65
#